data_AF-A0AA35TWG2-F1
#
_entry.id   AF-A0AA35TWG2-F1
#
_cell.length_a   1.000
_cell.length_b   1.000
_cell.length_c   1.000
_cell.angle_alpha   90.00
_cell.angle_beta   90.00
_cell.angle_gamma   90.00
#
_symmetry.space_group_name_H-M   'P 1'
#
loop_
_entity.id
_entity.type
_entity.pdbx_description
1 polymer ?
#
loop_
_entity_poly.entity_id
_entity_poly.type
_entity_poly.pdbx_seq_one_letter_code
_entity_poly.pdbx_strand_id
1 'polypeptide(L)'
;MMEDVASRADEKAKLHSLVQELTSELSADNEERAALLQQLSDVNREWEELQQQLSECQEKLDSAHSHAAPYEDALERLFPWIPDTLARLEGLGACPTEPEAVEQRKNKIEAMKGEYNTLAPVCAGCLDNARSLSSLTDPGDPKTALDDHTSRLHDDWERLGALFGDVLAKLTEALVQTQEFKSIADGLEQWMTGMGGTLNQQDLIAARVNLVEGQIEGFKPILTDVAAYGETVEKTRALGSSLKEESEEEEREKIDRRLEALSCQFAELQNAADERMRVDKVANPHPIAINCSFGCAIILSIVRTVLQVWRRLWRELGSTRGGVTVVDQWLGQAESRLRSRDPLSIASQPLTRQELEISEFQQEVESYGPAVEGMTQSEETLFSAALASILSCEPGVLRQAAVTRRSSTPRSSLSPLPYLLLHCYIHWCYDKCNGFAMHVSPVKPEHLSLESLGVTKGERGTGYTRDEVVESSSDLPQWLERPGATEAVVVGADIRARYAALKTEAGNKADEAAQLLQTVLGYEADCCHMKEWLGGQSSTIAGFAPPGITVETIRAQLTEVEDLERGFTNTRERLESVNARGTTLVDGCRDELSRESGRSSLAELNESWGECLAALSEREEMLKRALELAEKYQEGYGEFDTWLSGCVEKAAEALKVDGDPSEINRQLNEQQALLEEVKGRKPALTALVSGGRALEDYVMENRAEGVADIGYTKMEQRYNTLQYNSE
;
A
#
# COMPACT_ATOMS: atom_id res chain seq x y z
N MET A 1 -63.56 -4.19 -26.35
CA MET A 1 -63.54 -2.88 -27.05
C MET A 1 -63.62 -3.01 -28.57
N MET A 2 -62.63 -3.57 -29.29
CA MET A 2 -62.74 -3.75 -30.75
C MET A 2 -63.91 -4.67 -31.15
N GLU A 3 -64.10 -5.78 -30.44
CA GLU A 3 -65.27 -6.65 -30.63
C GLU A 3 -66.60 -5.94 -30.30
N ASP A 4 -66.62 -5.07 -29.27
CA ASP A 4 -67.81 -4.29 -28.93
C ASP A 4 -68.16 -3.28 -30.03
N VAL A 5 -67.17 -2.57 -30.57
CA VAL A 5 -67.36 -1.61 -31.66
C VAL A 5 -67.80 -2.34 -32.94
N ALA A 6 -67.22 -3.50 -33.25
CA ALA A 6 -67.66 -4.34 -34.36
C ALA A 6 -69.11 -4.82 -34.19
N SER A 7 -69.51 -5.24 -32.98
CA SER A 7 -70.88 -5.69 -32.67
C SER A 7 -71.92 -4.57 -32.78
N ARG A 8 -71.53 -3.33 -32.50
CA ARG A 8 -72.41 -2.15 -32.57
C ARG A 8 -72.51 -1.53 -33.96
N ALA A 9 -71.71 -1.97 -34.92
CA ALA A 9 -71.74 -1.48 -36.30
C ALA A 9 -73.11 -1.74 -36.98
N ASP A 10 -73.70 -2.91 -36.71
CA ASP A 10 -75.03 -3.27 -37.21
C ASP A 10 -76.14 -2.42 -36.59
N GLU A 11 -76.00 -2.05 -35.31
CA GLU A 11 -76.95 -1.18 -34.61
C GLU A 11 -76.87 0.27 -35.14
N LYS A 12 -75.65 0.77 -35.38
CA LYS A 12 -75.42 2.07 -36.03
C LYS A 12 -76.01 2.12 -37.44
N ALA A 13 -75.83 1.06 -38.23
CA ALA A 13 -76.40 0.96 -39.58
C ALA A 13 -77.94 0.98 -39.55
N LYS A 14 -78.56 0.26 -38.59
CA LYS A 14 -80.02 0.27 -38.38
C LYS A 14 -80.55 1.64 -37.97
N LEU A 15 -79.87 2.33 -37.03
CA LEU A 15 -80.21 3.69 -36.62
C LEU A 15 -80.11 4.68 -37.78
N HIS A 16 -79.07 4.56 -38.60
CA HIS A 16 -78.89 5.38 -39.80
C HIS A 16 -80.03 5.19 -40.81
N SER A 17 -80.40 3.94 -41.10
CA SER A 17 -81.53 3.66 -42.01
C SER A 17 -82.86 4.17 -41.45
N LEU A 18 -83.10 4.03 -40.14
CA LEU A 18 -84.35 4.44 -39.50
C LEU A 18 -84.51 5.96 -39.50
N VAL A 19 -83.44 6.71 -39.20
CA VAL A 19 -83.48 8.18 -39.23
C VAL A 19 -83.64 8.71 -40.66
N GLN A 20 -83.03 8.08 -41.67
CA GLN A 20 -83.26 8.43 -43.08
C GLN A 20 -84.70 8.18 -43.53
N GLU A 21 -85.32 7.07 -43.09
CA GLU A 21 -86.71 6.75 -43.39
C GLU A 21 -87.66 7.78 -42.75
N LEU A 22 -87.50 8.06 -41.44
CA LEU A 22 -88.29 9.05 -40.70
C LEU A 22 -88.16 10.47 -41.27
N THR A 23 -86.97 10.87 -41.71
CA THR A 23 -86.73 12.20 -42.29
C THR A 23 -87.21 12.33 -43.74
N SER A 24 -87.44 11.21 -44.45
CA SER A 24 -88.02 11.19 -45.79
C SER A 24 -89.53 11.48 -45.82
N GLU A 25 -90.24 11.20 -44.72
CA GLU A 25 -91.68 11.45 -44.55
C GLU A 25 -91.99 12.88 -44.08
N LEU A 26 -90.98 13.61 -43.57
CA LEU A 26 -91.08 14.98 -43.09
C LEU A 26 -90.83 16.01 -44.21
N SER A 27 -91.55 17.15 -44.23
CA SER A 27 -91.32 18.23 -45.20
C SER A 27 -89.93 18.87 -45.07
N ALA A 28 -89.39 19.43 -46.16
CA ALA A 28 -88.03 19.98 -46.18
C ALA A 28 -87.82 21.17 -45.21
N ASP A 29 -88.88 21.91 -44.89
CA ASP A 29 -88.84 23.08 -44.00
C ASP A 29 -89.07 22.74 -42.52
N ASN A 30 -89.15 21.44 -42.18
CA ASN A 30 -89.43 20.99 -40.81
C ASN A 30 -88.19 21.06 -39.91
N GLU A 31 -88.28 21.78 -38.79
CA GLU A 31 -87.20 21.95 -37.82
C GLU A 31 -86.77 20.64 -37.14
N GLU A 32 -87.71 19.72 -36.87
CA GLU A 32 -87.42 18.41 -36.27
C GLU A 32 -86.67 17.51 -37.26
N ARG A 33 -86.99 17.60 -38.56
CA ARG A 33 -86.23 16.93 -39.63
C ARG A 33 -84.79 17.43 -39.67
N ALA A 34 -84.57 18.74 -39.58
CA ALA A 34 -83.24 19.32 -39.54
C ALA A 34 -82.46 18.89 -38.28
N ALA A 35 -83.10 18.87 -37.11
CA ALA A 35 -82.49 18.43 -35.86
C ALA A 35 -82.08 16.95 -35.86
N LEU A 36 -82.93 16.05 -36.39
CA LEU A 36 -82.62 14.63 -36.51
C LEU A 36 -81.50 14.35 -37.51
N LEU A 37 -81.47 15.08 -38.64
CA LEU A 37 -80.37 14.98 -39.60
C LEU A 37 -79.05 15.48 -39.00
N GLN A 38 -79.08 16.56 -38.20
CA GLN A 38 -77.91 17.07 -37.50
C GLN A 38 -77.38 16.03 -36.49
N GLN A 39 -78.24 15.49 -35.63
CA GLN A 39 -77.84 14.45 -34.66
C GLN A 39 -77.29 13.19 -35.34
N LEU A 40 -77.90 12.75 -36.45
CA LEU A 40 -77.37 11.63 -37.23
C LEU A 40 -75.99 11.95 -37.81
N SER A 41 -75.77 13.19 -38.29
CA SER A 41 -74.47 13.63 -38.78
C SER A 41 -73.41 13.67 -37.68
N ASP A 42 -73.78 14.10 -36.48
CA ASP A 42 -72.89 14.14 -35.32
C ASP A 42 -72.50 12.73 -34.86
N VAL A 43 -73.47 11.81 -34.77
CA VAL A 43 -73.22 10.39 -34.44
C VAL A 43 -72.39 9.70 -35.51
N ASN A 44 -72.61 9.99 -36.80
CA ASN A 44 -71.78 9.44 -37.88
C ASN A 44 -70.34 9.95 -37.79
N ARG A 45 -70.16 11.25 -37.55
CA ARG A 45 -68.85 11.88 -37.37
C ARG A 45 -68.11 11.26 -36.18
N GLU A 46 -68.75 11.17 -35.01
CA GLU A 46 -68.16 10.56 -33.81
C GLU A 46 -67.83 9.07 -34.02
N TRP A 47 -68.65 8.34 -34.76
CA TRP A 47 -68.37 6.95 -35.12
C TRP A 47 -67.16 6.81 -36.05
N GLU A 48 -67.04 7.67 -37.06
CA GLU A 48 -65.90 7.70 -37.97
C GLU A 48 -64.61 8.09 -37.24
N GLU A 49 -64.67 9.09 -36.36
CA GLU A 49 -63.57 9.48 -35.47
C GLU A 49 -63.16 8.32 -34.55
N LEU A 50 -64.11 7.61 -33.95
CA LEU A 50 -63.84 6.45 -33.10
C LEU A 50 -63.21 5.29 -33.89
N GLN A 51 -63.70 5.00 -35.09
CA GLN A 51 -63.13 3.97 -35.98
C GLN A 51 -61.70 4.31 -36.38
N GLN A 52 -61.45 5.57 -36.72
CA GLN A 52 -60.10 6.05 -37.03
C GLN A 52 -59.18 5.87 -35.82
N GLN A 53 -59.58 6.34 -34.64
CA GLN A 53 -58.79 6.19 -33.40
C GLN A 53 -58.53 4.71 -33.05
N LEU A 54 -59.51 3.84 -33.26
CA LEU A 54 -59.38 2.39 -33.02
C LEU A 54 -58.35 1.77 -33.99
N SER A 55 -58.40 2.14 -35.28
CA SER A 55 -57.43 1.66 -36.27
C SER A 55 -56.01 2.17 -35.99
N GLU A 56 -55.85 3.44 -35.61
CA GLU A 56 -54.57 4.02 -35.21
C GLU A 56 -54.02 3.35 -33.94
N CYS A 57 -54.87 3.02 -32.97
CA CYS A 57 -54.47 2.26 -31.79
C CYS A 57 -54.05 0.83 -32.13
N GLN A 58 -54.76 0.17 -33.06
CA GLN A 58 -54.43 -1.18 -33.51
C GLN A 58 -53.08 -1.22 -34.22
N GLU A 59 -52.81 -0.28 -35.14
CA GLU A 59 -51.51 -0.17 -35.81
C GLU A 59 -50.36 0.07 -34.82
N LYS A 60 -50.57 0.93 -33.82
CA LYS A 60 -49.59 1.16 -32.74
C LYS A 60 -49.34 -0.10 -31.91
N LEU A 61 -50.39 -0.84 -31.54
CA LEU A 61 -50.29 -2.09 -30.79
C LEU A 61 -49.56 -3.17 -31.59
N ASP A 62 -49.90 -3.35 -32.86
CA ASP A 62 -49.24 -4.32 -33.75
C ASP A 62 -47.75 -3.97 -33.95
N SER A 63 -47.45 -2.67 -34.13
CA SER A 63 -46.06 -2.19 -34.20
C SER A 63 -45.30 -2.42 -32.89
N ALA A 64 -45.90 -2.10 -31.74
CA ALA A 64 -45.28 -2.31 -30.43
C ALA A 64 -45.04 -3.80 -30.16
N HIS A 65 -46.01 -4.65 -30.49
CA HIS A 65 -45.87 -6.10 -30.36
C HIS A 65 -44.73 -6.66 -31.22
N SER A 66 -44.54 -6.13 -32.44
CA SER A 66 -43.46 -6.57 -33.33
C SER A 66 -42.05 -6.25 -32.82
N HIS A 67 -41.90 -5.23 -31.98
CA HIS A 67 -40.62 -4.84 -31.37
C HIS A 67 -40.41 -5.45 -29.98
N ALA A 68 -41.48 -5.78 -29.24
CA ALA A 68 -41.42 -6.29 -27.88
C ALA A 68 -40.71 -7.65 -27.79
N ALA A 69 -41.10 -8.62 -28.62
CA ALA A 69 -40.51 -9.97 -28.55
C ALA A 69 -38.99 -9.99 -28.88
N PRO A 70 -38.50 -9.36 -29.97
CA PRO A 70 -37.06 -9.27 -30.22
C PRO A 70 -36.28 -8.47 -29.17
N TYR A 71 -36.92 -7.51 -28.50
CA TYR A 71 -36.32 -6.78 -27.37
C TYR A 71 -36.13 -7.70 -26.16
N GLU A 72 -37.17 -8.46 -25.79
CA GLU A 72 -37.15 -9.40 -24.67
C GLU A 72 -36.14 -10.55 -24.90
N ASP A 73 -36.14 -11.15 -26.09
CA ASP A 73 -35.16 -12.18 -26.50
C ASP A 73 -33.70 -11.67 -26.40
N ALA A 74 -33.47 -10.40 -26.75
CA ALA A 74 -32.15 -9.79 -26.66
C ALA A 74 -31.74 -9.54 -25.20
N LEU A 75 -32.67 -9.12 -24.34
CA LEU A 75 -32.42 -8.93 -22.91
C LEU A 75 -32.08 -10.24 -22.22
N GLU A 76 -32.81 -11.32 -22.48
CA GLU A 76 -32.53 -12.64 -21.89
C GLU A 76 -31.09 -13.11 -22.18
N ARG A 77 -30.54 -12.70 -23.33
CA ARG A 77 -29.18 -13.05 -23.74
C ARG A 77 -28.11 -12.08 -23.22
N LEU A 78 -28.38 -10.78 -23.22
CA LEU A 78 -27.40 -9.76 -22.87
C LEU A 78 -27.32 -9.51 -21.35
N PHE A 79 -28.45 -9.53 -20.66
CA PHE A 79 -28.54 -9.17 -19.24
C PHE A 79 -27.74 -10.10 -18.30
N PRO A 80 -27.66 -11.43 -18.50
CA PRO A 80 -26.74 -12.26 -17.73
C PRO A 80 -25.30 -12.19 -18.25
N TRP A 81 -25.11 -12.05 -19.57
CA TRP A 81 -23.78 -12.16 -20.18
C TRP A 81 -22.89 -10.93 -19.93
N ILE A 82 -23.46 -9.72 -19.95
CA ILE A 82 -22.73 -8.46 -19.71
C ILE A 82 -22.08 -8.44 -18.31
N PRO A 83 -22.82 -8.60 -17.20
CA PRO A 83 -22.23 -8.56 -15.85
C PRO A 83 -21.24 -9.70 -15.62
N ASP A 84 -21.51 -10.91 -16.12
CA ASP A 84 -20.57 -12.03 -16.03
C ASP A 84 -19.25 -11.74 -16.76
N THR A 85 -19.32 -11.09 -17.92
CA THR A 85 -18.13 -10.75 -18.71
C THR A 85 -17.38 -9.56 -18.11
N LEU A 86 -18.09 -8.55 -17.58
CA LEU A 86 -17.50 -7.46 -16.82
C LEU A 86 -16.73 -7.99 -15.61
N ALA A 87 -17.35 -8.84 -14.79
CA ALA A 87 -16.70 -9.43 -13.62
C ALA A 87 -15.45 -10.25 -13.99
N ARG A 88 -15.47 -10.96 -15.12
CA ARG A 88 -14.32 -11.72 -15.62
C ARG A 88 -13.17 -10.85 -16.13
N LEU A 89 -13.47 -9.67 -16.69
CA LEU A 89 -12.45 -8.71 -17.14
C LEU A 89 -11.88 -7.91 -15.96
N GLU A 90 -12.72 -7.50 -15.02
CA GLU A 90 -12.30 -6.77 -13.81
C GLU A 90 -11.56 -7.68 -12.82
N GLY A 91 -11.92 -8.97 -12.77
CA GLY A 91 -11.23 -9.99 -11.98
C GLY A 91 -9.94 -10.53 -12.60
N LEU A 92 -9.41 -9.91 -13.64
CA LEU A 92 -8.08 -10.25 -14.15
C LEU A 92 -7.04 -9.73 -13.17
N GLY A 93 -6.39 -10.65 -12.43
CA GLY A 93 -5.23 -10.34 -11.61
C GLY A 93 -4.06 -9.77 -12.44
N ALA A 94 -2.96 -9.42 -11.78
CA ALA A 94 -1.83 -8.74 -12.42
C ALA A 94 -1.22 -9.54 -13.58
N CYS A 95 -0.50 -8.82 -14.44
CA CYS A 95 0.07 -9.39 -15.65
C CYS A 95 1.11 -10.47 -15.30
N PRO A 96 1.08 -11.65 -15.95
CA PRO A 96 2.16 -12.63 -15.79
C PRO A 96 3.49 -12.07 -16.31
N THR A 97 4.62 -12.57 -15.80
CA THR A 97 5.94 -12.12 -16.27
C THR A 97 6.54 -13.00 -17.37
N GLU A 98 5.96 -14.19 -17.59
CA GLU A 98 6.36 -15.09 -18.68
C GLU A 98 5.60 -14.78 -19.98
N PRO A 99 6.30 -14.57 -21.11
CA PRO A 99 5.68 -14.29 -22.40
C PRO A 99 4.59 -15.30 -22.80
N GLU A 100 4.83 -16.60 -22.56
CA GLU A 100 3.87 -17.63 -22.92
C GLU A 100 2.56 -17.51 -22.11
N ALA A 101 2.65 -17.09 -20.84
CA ALA A 101 1.49 -16.90 -19.97
C ALA A 101 0.71 -15.62 -20.32
N VAL A 102 1.42 -14.52 -20.65
CA VAL A 102 0.79 -13.29 -21.16
C VAL A 102 0.05 -13.57 -22.47
N GLU A 103 0.67 -14.31 -23.39
CA GLU A 103 0.07 -14.68 -24.68
C GLU A 103 -1.15 -15.59 -24.52
N GLN A 104 -1.11 -16.58 -23.63
CA GLN A 104 -2.28 -17.40 -23.29
C GLN A 104 -3.43 -16.57 -22.74
N ARG A 105 -3.13 -15.63 -21.84
CA ARG A 105 -4.15 -14.73 -21.28
C ARG A 105 -4.74 -13.84 -22.37
N LYS A 106 -3.90 -13.23 -23.21
CA LYS A 106 -4.32 -12.42 -24.35
C LYS A 106 -5.25 -13.19 -25.28
N ASN A 107 -4.88 -14.41 -25.69
CA ASN A 107 -5.71 -15.26 -26.55
C ASN A 107 -7.09 -15.56 -25.92
N LYS A 108 -7.16 -15.74 -24.59
CA LYS A 108 -8.42 -15.93 -23.87
C LYS A 108 -9.29 -14.66 -23.89
N ILE A 109 -8.70 -13.47 -23.72
CA ILE A 109 -9.42 -12.20 -23.82
C ILE A 109 -9.88 -11.95 -25.27
N GLU A 110 -9.06 -12.26 -26.27
CA GLU A 110 -9.41 -12.12 -27.68
C GLU A 110 -10.56 -13.05 -28.07
N ALA A 111 -10.61 -14.27 -27.55
CA ALA A 111 -11.74 -15.17 -27.73
C ALA A 111 -13.04 -14.58 -27.14
N MET A 112 -12.99 -14.03 -25.93
CA MET A 112 -14.12 -13.32 -25.31
C MET A 112 -14.52 -12.07 -26.11
N LYS A 113 -13.55 -11.32 -26.65
CA LYS A 113 -13.81 -10.18 -27.53
C LYS A 113 -14.46 -10.62 -28.85
N GLY A 114 -14.16 -11.83 -29.31
CA GLY A 114 -14.88 -12.49 -30.39
C GLY A 114 -16.37 -12.64 -30.08
N GLU A 115 -16.72 -13.17 -28.91
CA GLU A 115 -18.11 -13.26 -28.45
C GLU A 115 -18.79 -11.89 -28.36
N TYR A 116 -18.13 -10.88 -27.79
CA TYR A 116 -18.60 -9.49 -27.79
C TYR A 116 -18.94 -8.99 -29.20
N ASN A 117 -18.07 -9.23 -30.18
CA ASN A 117 -18.31 -8.82 -31.57
C ASN A 117 -19.51 -9.56 -32.19
N THR A 118 -19.77 -10.82 -31.81
CA THR A 118 -20.96 -11.54 -32.26
C THR A 118 -22.26 -11.04 -31.62
N LEU A 119 -22.19 -10.51 -30.39
CA LEU A 119 -23.32 -9.95 -29.66
C LEU A 119 -23.57 -8.47 -29.96
N ALA A 120 -22.60 -7.75 -30.50
CA ALA A 120 -22.75 -6.35 -30.93
C ALA A 120 -23.97 -6.06 -31.82
N PRO A 121 -24.28 -6.85 -32.88
CA PRO A 121 -25.51 -6.63 -33.65
C PRO A 121 -26.79 -6.92 -32.84
N VAL A 122 -26.74 -7.82 -31.86
CA VAL A 122 -27.87 -8.11 -30.97
C VAL A 122 -28.13 -6.94 -30.03
N CYS A 123 -27.08 -6.35 -29.46
CA CYS A 123 -27.18 -5.15 -28.61
C CYS A 123 -27.68 -3.94 -29.41
N ALA A 124 -27.14 -3.71 -30.61
CA ALA A 124 -27.61 -2.64 -31.49
C ALA A 124 -29.10 -2.80 -31.83
N GLY A 125 -29.52 -4.01 -32.20
CA GLY A 125 -30.93 -4.33 -32.47
C GLY A 125 -31.82 -4.16 -31.23
N CYS A 126 -31.34 -4.52 -30.04
CA CYS A 126 -32.04 -4.32 -28.78
C CYS A 126 -32.30 -2.82 -28.52
N LEU A 127 -31.27 -1.97 -28.67
CA LEU A 127 -31.38 -0.52 -28.51
C LEU A 127 -32.26 0.14 -29.58
N ASP A 128 -32.26 -0.39 -30.81
CA ASP A 128 -33.17 0.07 -31.88
C ASP A 128 -34.63 -0.28 -31.56
N ASN A 129 -34.90 -1.52 -31.12
CA ASN A 129 -36.24 -1.96 -30.72
C ASN A 129 -36.74 -1.20 -29.49
N ALA A 130 -35.88 -0.95 -28.50
CA ALA A 130 -36.22 -0.17 -27.32
C ALA A 130 -36.59 1.28 -27.67
N ARG A 131 -35.85 1.92 -28.59
CA ARG A 131 -36.19 3.26 -29.10
C ARG A 131 -37.52 3.28 -29.83
N SER A 132 -37.80 2.28 -30.65
CA SER A 132 -39.10 2.12 -31.33
C SER A 132 -40.24 1.95 -30.32
N LEU A 133 -40.08 1.10 -29.32
CA LEU A 133 -41.06 0.91 -28.23
C LEU A 133 -41.27 2.19 -27.41
N SER A 134 -40.20 2.91 -27.07
CA SER A 134 -40.29 4.19 -26.36
C SER A 134 -41.04 5.25 -27.19
N SER A 135 -40.86 5.27 -28.52
CA SER A 135 -41.60 6.18 -29.40
C SER A 135 -43.10 5.87 -29.51
N LEU A 136 -43.49 4.60 -29.31
CA LEU A 136 -44.87 4.12 -29.37
C LEU A 136 -45.60 4.20 -28.02
N THR A 137 -44.86 4.46 -26.93
CA THR A 137 -45.41 4.52 -25.57
C THR A 137 -45.69 5.96 -25.16
N ASP A 138 -46.87 6.21 -24.59
CA ASP A 138 -47.25 7.51 -24.06
C ASP A 138 -46.39 7.92 -22.84
N PRO A 139 -46.24 9.23 -22.55
CA PRO A 139 -45.46 9.69 -21.40
C PRO A 139 -46.04 9.18 -20.07
N GLY A 140 -45.23 8.47 -19.29
CA GLY A 140 -45.59 7.92 -17.98
C GLY A 140 -44.55 6.93 -17.45
N ASP A 141 -44.83 6.35 -16.29
CA ASP A 141 -43.93 5.41 -15.57
C ASP A 141 -43.37 4.23 -16.40
N PRO A 142 -44.16 3.54 -17.25
CA PRO A 142 -43.62 2.43 -18.04
C PRO A 142 -42.62 2.88 -19.11
N LYS A 143 -42.78 4.10 -19.65
CA LYS A 143 -41.85 4.68 -20.61
C LYS A 143 -40.53 5.05 -19.96
N THR A 144 -40.58 5.68 -18.78
CA THR A 144 -39.39 6.05 -18.01
C THR A 144 -38.58 4.81 -17.61
N ALA A 145 -39.24 3.72 -17.20
CA ALA A 145 -38.56 2.47 -16.87
C ALA A 145 -37.87 1.83 -18.09
N LEU A 146 -38.50 1.88 -19.27
CA LEU A 146 -37.93 1.41 -20.52
C LEU A 146 -36.71 2.25 -20.94
N ASP A 147 -36.82 3.58 -20.86
CA ASP A 147 -35.74 4.51 -21.19
C ASP A 147 -34.54 4.29 -20.24
N ASP A 148 -34.79 4.17 -18.93
CA ASP A 148 -33.77 3.89 -17.92
C ASP A 148 -33.04 2.57 -18.17
N HIS A 149 -33.78 1.50 -18.49
CA HIS A 149 -33.19 0.19 -18.81
C HIS A 149 -32.33 0.27 -20.09
N THR A 150 -32.81 1.00 -21.10
CA THR A 150 -32.11 1.20 -22.37
C THR A 150 -30.80 1.97 -22.17
N SER A 151 -30.81 3.03 -21.37
CA SER A 151 -29.62 3.79 -21.02
C SER A 151 -28.59 2.94 -20.28
N ARG A 152 -29.01 2.16 -19.26
CA ARG A 152 -28.11 1.26 -18.53
C ARG A 152 -27.46 0.22 -19.43
N LEU A 153 -28.25 -0.44 -20.29
CA LEU A 153 -27.73 -1.42 -21.24
C LEU A 153 -26.69 -0.80 -22.18
N HIS A 154 -26.96 0.42 -22.67
CA HIS A 154 -26.02 1.15 -23.53
C HIS A 154 -24.72 1.48 -22.79
N ASP A 155 -24.82 2.03 -21.59
CA ASP A 155 -23.67 2.44 -20.78
C ASP A 155 -22.80 1.24 -20.41
N ASP A 156 -23.40 0.12 -19.97
CA ASP A 156 -22.68 -1.10 -19.63
C ASP A 156 -22.01 -1.73 -20.87
N TRP A 157 -22.65 -1.65 -22.03
CA TRP A 157 -22.10 -2.15 -23.29
C TRP A 157 -20.88 -1.33 -23.74
N GLU A 158 -20.97 -0.01 -23.71
CA GLU A 158 -19.86 0.90 -24.03
C GLU A 158 -18.70 0.72 -23.03
N ARG A 159 -19.00 0.61 -21.73
CA ARG A 159 -18.01 0.31 -20.69
C ARG A 159 -17.30 -1.01 -20.96
N LEU A 160 -18.05 -2.07 -21.28
CA LEU A 160 -17.48 -3.37 -21.62
C LEU A 160 -16.57 -3.27 -22.86
N GLY A 161 -17.01 -2.52 -23.87
CA GLY A 161 -16.24 -2.23 -25.08
C GLY A 161 -14.88 -1.57 -24.78
N ALA A 162 -14.89 -0.53 -23.93
CA ALA A 162 -13.70 0.18 -23.48
C ALA A 162 -12.75 -0.73 -22.67
N LEU A 163 -13.28 -1.48 -21.69
CA LEU A 163 -12.49 -2.40 -20.87
C LEU A 163 -11.76 -3.46 -21.71
N PHE A 164 -12.43 -4.04 -22.71
CA PHE A 164 -11.77 -4.96 -23.64
C PHE A 164 -10.61 -4.29 -24.40
N GLY A 165 -10.80 -3.04 -24.83
CA GLY A 165 -9.76 -2.27 -25.50
C GLY A 165 -8.55 -2.04 -24.62
N ASP A 166 -8.80 -1.56 -23.39
CA ASP A 166 -7.75 -1.25 -22.42
C ASP A 166 -6.98 -2.50 -21.99
N VAL A 167 -7.67 -3.60 -21.68
CA VAL A 167 -7.04 -4.87 -21.28
C VAL A 167 -6.20 -5.45 -22.41
N LEU A 168 -6.70 -5.45 -23.65
CA LEU A 168 -5.95 -5.98 -24.80
C LEU A 168 -4.75 -5.10 -25.16
N ALA A 169 -4.86 -3.77 -25.02
CA ALA A 169 -3.74 -2.85 -25.21
C ALA A 169 -2.63 -3.13 -24.19
N LYS A 170 -2.98 -3.20 -22.89
CA LYS A 170 -2.05 -3.51 -21.80
C LYS A 170 -1.39 -4.87 -21.97
N LEU A 171 -2.16 -5.92 -22.27
CA LEU A 171 -1.59 -7.27 -22.49
C LEU A 171 -0.70 -7.33 -23.74
N THR A 172 -0.97 -6.52 -24.77
CA THR A 172 -0.11 -6.46 -25.96
C THR A 172 1.20 -5.75 -25.67
N GLU A 173 1.16 -4.64 -24.92
CA GLU A 173 2.35 -3.95 -24.46
C GLU A 173 3.21 -4.82 -23.53
N ALA A 174 2.58 -5.45 -22.54
CA ALA A 174 3.26 -6.36 -21.62
C ALA A 174 3.87 -7.57 -22.35
N LEU A 175 3.21 -8.10 -23.39
CA LEU A 175 3.76 -9.20 -24.20
C LEU A 175 5.04 -8.77 -24.91
N VAL A 176 5.07 -7.56 -25.49
CA VAL A 176 6.27 -7.02 -26.14
C VAL A 176 7.39 -6.83 -25.11
N GLN A 177 7.11 -6.20 -23.98
CA GLN A 177 8.11 -5.94 -22.94
C GLN A 177 8.68 -7.23 -22.34
N THR A 178 7.83 -8.22 -22.04
CA THR A 178 8.27 -9.53 -21.50
C THR A 178 9.08 -10.32 -22.53
N GLN A 179 8.71 -10.29 -23.82
CA GLN A 179 9.49 -10.91 -24.90
C GLN A 179 10.86 -10.24 -25.09
N GLU A 180 10.90 -8.91 -25.08
CA GLU A 180 12.16 -8.16 -25.19
C GLU A 180 13.07 -8.42 -23.98
N PHE A 181 12.53 -8.40 -22.77
CA PHE A 181 13.26 -8.73 -21.55
C PHE A 181 13.84 -10.14 -21.61
N LYS A 182 13.03 -11.15 -21.95
CA LYS A 182 13.47 -12.55 -22.08
C LYS A 182 14.59 -12.69 -23.11
N SER A 183 14.42 -12.11 -24.30
CA SER A 183 15.41 -12.15 -25.38
C SER A 183 16.76 -11.54 -24.98
N ILE A 184 16.75 -10.36 -24.37
CA ILE A 184 17.97 -9.67 -23.96
C ILE A 184 18.63 -10.39 -22.78
N ALA A 185 17.85 -10.83 -21.79
CA ALA A 185 18.37 -11.59 -20.64
C ALA A 185 19.02 -12.91 -21.07
N ASP A 186 18.36 -13.72 -21.90
CA ASP A 186 18.90 -14.97 -22.43
C ASP A 186 20.19 -14.72 -23.25
N GLY A 187 20.21 -13.65 -24.05
CA GLY A 187 21.39 -13.24 -24.81
C GLY A 187 22.56 -12.83 -23.90
N LEU A 188 22.28 -12.11 -22.81
CA LEU A 188 23.27 -11.72 -21.81
C LEU A 188 23.84 -12.94 -21.08
N GLU A 189 23.01 -13.89 -20.67
CA GLU A 189 23.44 -15.16 -20.05
C GLU A 189 24.37 -15.96 -20.97
N GLN A 190 23.98 -16.10 -22.25
CA GLN A 190 24.80 -16.78 -23.26
C GLN A 190 26.15 -16.09 -23.47
N TRP A 191 26.14 -14.75 -23.56
CA TRP A 191 27.37 -13.98 -23.74
C TRP A 191 28.28 -14.06 -22.51
N MET A 192 27.75 -13.88 -21.28
CA MET A 192 28.54 -13.97 -20.04
C MET A 192 29.17 -15.36 -19.89
N THR A 193 28.44 -16.42 -20.25
CA THR A 193 28.96 -17.79 -20.25
C THR A 193 30.12 -17.95 -21.24
N GLY A 194 29.97 -17.44 -22.47
CA GLY A 194 31.03 -17.49 -23.49
C GLY A 194 32.27 -16.65 -23.14
N MET A 195 32.06 -15.45 -22.59
CA MET A 195 33.13 -14.55 -22.18
C MET A 195 33.86 -15.08 -20.94
N GLY A 196 33.15 -15.65 -19.97
CA GLY A 196 33.77 -16.35 -18.84
C GLY A 196 34.65 -17.52 -19.30
N GLY A 197 34.20 -18.27 -20.30
CA GLY A 197 35.04 -19.28 -20.98
C GLY A 197 36.30 -18.70 -21.62
N THR A 198 36.17 -17.54 -22.27
CA THR A 198 37.29 -16.84 -22.92
C THR A 198 38.32 -16.33 -21.90
N LEU A 199 37.87 -15.80 -20.76
CA LEU A 199 38.73 -15.37 -19.64
C LEU A 199 39.49 -16.54 -19.01
N ASN A 200 38.84 -17.70 -18.89
CA ASN A 200 39.43 -18.92 -18.35
C ASN A 200 40.48 -19.56 -19.28
N GLN A 201 40.39 -19.34 -20.59
CA GLN A 201 41.32 -19.87 -21.59
C GLN A 201 42.58 -19.01 -21.81
N GLN A 202 42.64 -17.82 -21.22
CA GLN A 202 43.79 -16.93 -21.37
C GLN A 202 45.05 -17.50 -20.69
N ASP A 203 46.20 -17.40 -21.36
CA ASP A 203 47.49 -17.92 -20.90
C ASP A 203 47.98 -17.30 -19.57
N LEU A 204 48.77 -18.06 -18.81
CA LEU A 204 49.49 -17.55 -17.65
C LEU A 204 50.36 -16.34 -18.04
N ILE A 205 50.49 -15.39 -17.11
CA ILE A 205 51.28 -14.17 -17.31
C ILE A 205 52.74 -14.54 -17.59
N ALA A 206 53.29 -14.04 -18.70
CA ALA A 206 54.64 -14.36 -19.13
C ALA A 206 55.67 -13.77 -18.16
N ALA A 207 56.72 -14.53 -17.82
CA ALA A 207 57.80 -14.05 -16.95
C ALA A 207 58.75 -13.04 -17.62
N ARG A 208 58.61 -12.80 -18.93
CA ARG A 208 59.44 -11.89 -19.71
C ARG A 208 58.65 -10.65 -20.10
N VAL A 209 59.14 -9.48 -19.69
CA VAL A 209 58.48 -8.18 -19.86
C VAL A 209 58.05 -7.89 -21.31
N ASN A 210 58.86 -8.24 -22.29
CA ASN A 210 58.57 -8.02 -23.71
C ASN A 210 57.49 -8.96 -24.30
N LEU A 211 57.12 -10.02 -23.59
CA LEU A 211 55.99 -10.90 -23.93
C LEU A 211 54.70 -10.46 -23.20
N VAL A 212 54.84 -9.86 -22.03
CA VAL A 212 53.72 -9.28 -21.25
C VAL A 212 53.08 -8.10 -22.01
N GLU A 213 53.87 -7.24 -22.67
CA GLU A 213 53.33 -6.16 -23.50
C GLU A 213 52.41 -6.70 -24.63
N GLY A 214 52.79 -7.82 -25.25
CA GLY A 214 51.96 -8.49 -26.27
C GLY A 214 50.69 -9.12 -25.68
N GLN A 215 50.77 -9.69 -24.47
CA GLN A 215 49.61 -10.22 -23.74
C GLN A 215 48.63 -9.10 -23.36
N ILE A 216 49.12 -7.93 -22.93
CA ILE A 216 48.29 -6.75 -22.63
C ILE A 216 47.57 -6.26 -23.90
N GLU A 217 48.27 -6.11 -25.03
CA GLU A 217 47.63 -5.69 -26.29
C GLU A 217 46.58 -6.72 -26.77
N GLY A 218 46.81 -8.01 -26.56
CA GLY A 218 45.84 -9.06 -26.85
C GLY A 218 44.62 -9.09 -25.92
N PHE A 219 44.76 -8.58 -24.69
CA PHE A 219 43.69 -8.58 -23.68
C PHE A 219 42.80 -7.31 -23.73
N LYS A 220 43.28 -6.20 -24.30
CA LYS A 220 42.50 -4.96 -24.45
C LYS A 220 41.16 -5.11 -25.19
N PRO A 221 41.03 -5.92 -26.28
CA PRO A 221 39.75 -6.15 -26.93
C PRO A 221 38.72 -6.79 -25.97
N ILE A 222 39.14 -7.72 -25.12
CA ILE A 222 38.27 -8.38 -24.14
C ILE A 222 37.73 -7.35 -23.13
N LEU A 223 38.59 -6.46 -22.61
CA LEU A 223 38.15 -5.37 -21.72
C LEU A 223 37.16 -4.41 -22.39
N THR A 224 37.38 -4.14 -23.69
CA THR A 224 36.49 -3.26 -24.47
C THR A 224 35.12 -3.92 -24.67
N ASP A 225 35.10 -5.21 -25.00
CA ASP A 225 33.87 -6.00 -25.18
C ASP A 225 33.10 -6.13 -23.86
N VAL A 226 33.78 -6.39 -22.73
CA VAL A 226 33.14 -6.44 -21.40
C VAL A 226 32.54 -5.08 -21.03
N ALA A 227 33.27 -3.98 -21.23
CA ALA A 227 32.75 -2.65 -20.95
C ALA A 227 31.53 -2.29 -21.81
N ALA A 228 31.52 -2.67 -23.09
CA ALA A 228 30.42 -2.41 -24.00
C ALA A 228 29.12 -3.13 -23.59
N TYR A 229 29.22 -4.33 -23.03
CA TYR A 229 28.05 -5.08 -22.55
C TYR A 229 27.41 -4.49 -21.27
N GLY A 230 28.09 -3.57 -20.57
CA GLY A 230 27.51 -2.83 -19.46
C GLY A 230 26.24 -2.06 -19.87
N GLU A 231 26.18 -1.52 -21.10
CA GLU A 231 24.99 -0.86 -21.62
C GLU A 231 23.81 -1.83 -21.79
N THR A 232 24.08 -3.07 -22.20
CA THR A 232 23.08 -4.14 -22.32
C THR A 232 22.54 -4.58 -20.95
N VAL A 233 23.39 -4.63 -19.92
CA VAL A 233 22.98 -4.92 -18.53
C VAL A 233 22.05 -3.82 -18.02
N GLU A 234 22.42 -2.56 -18.23
CA GLU A 234 21.58 -1.41 -17.85
C GLU A 234 20.24 -1.38 -18.58
N LYS A 235 20.23 -1.70 -19.88
CA LYS A 235 19.00 -1.83 -20.66
C LYS A 235 18.11 -2.96 -20.13
N THR A 236 18.69 -4.10 -19.76
CA THR A 236 17.97 -5.24 -19.18
C THR A 236 17.36 -4.88 -17.83
N ARG A 237 18.12 -4.15 -16.99
CA ARG A 237 17.69 -3.65 -15.69
C ARG A 237 16.54 -2.64 -15.81
N ALA A 238 16.61 -1.72 -16.77
CA ALA A 238 15.54 -0.77 -17.05
C ALA A 238 14.25 -1.48 -17.49
N LEU A 239 14.32 -2.42 -18.45
CA LEU A 239 13.17 -3.21 -18.89
C LEU A 239 12.55 -4.04 -17.76
N GLY A 240 13.39 -4.71 -16.97
CA GLY A 240 12.92 -5.47 -15.80
C GLY A 240 12.28 -4.58 -14.73
N SER A 241 12.78 -3.35 -14.55
CA SER A 241 12.20 -2.40 -13.59
C SER A 241 10.81 -1.92 -14.03
N SER A 242 10.62 -1.62 -15.32
CA SER A 242 9.31 -1.29 -15.88
C SER A 242 8.31 -2.44 -15.74
N LEU A 243 8.73 -3.68 -16.02
CA LEU A 243 7.87 -4.86 -15.85
C LEU A 243 7.43 -5.07 -14.39
N LYS A 244 8.27 -4.71 -13.42
CA LYS A 244 7.94 -4.84 -11.99
C LYS A 244 6.85 -3.87 -11.53
N GLU A 245 6.80 -2.66 -12.09
CA GLU A 245 5.80 -1.65 -11.71
C GLU A 245 4.37 -2.14 -12.00
N GLU A 246 4.20 -2.98 -13.02
CA GLU A 246 2.92 -3.51 -13.50
C GLU A 246 2.59 -4.94 -13.03
N SER A 247 3.48 -5.56 -12.25
CA SER A 247 3.37 -6.97 -11.83
C SER A 247 2.94 -7.14 -10.36
N GLU A 248 2.39 -8.30 -10.02
CA GLU A 248 2.09 -8.71 -8.63
C GLU A 248 3.37 -9.00 -7.83
N GLU A 249 3.27 -9.10 -6.50
CA GLU A 249 4.41 -9.27 -5.58
C GLU A 249 5.24 -10.54 -5.87
N GLU A 250 4.60 -11.68 -6.07
CA GLU A 250 5.30 -12.94 -6.37
C GLU A 250 6.05 -12.90 -7.71
N GLU A 251 5.47 -12.21 -8.69
CA GLU A 251 6.04 -12.05 -10.03
C GLU A 251 7.18 -11.02 -10.04
N ARG A 252 7.06 -9.95 -9.24
CA ARG A 252 8.15 -8.99 -8.98
C ARG A 252 9.39 -9.68 -8.41
N GLU A 253 9.21 -10.57 -7.44
CA GLU A 253 10.33 -11.33 -6.86
C GLU A 253 11.04 -12.24 -7.87
N LYS A 254 10.32 -12.77 -8.87
CA LYS A 254 10.92 -13.59 -9.94
C LYS A 254 11.80 -12.73 -10.84
N ILE A 255 11.33 -11.53 -11.22
CA ILE A 255 12.13 -10.57 -11.99
C ILE A 255 13.35 -10.11 -11.18
N ASP A 256 13.18 -9.81 -9.89
CA ASP A 256 14.29 -9.35 -9.03
C ASP A 256 15.38 -10.38 -8.89
N ARG A 257 15.02 -11.63 -8.57
CA ARG A 257 15.99 -12.72 -8.50
C ARG A 257 16.77 -12.90 -9.80
N ARG A 258 16.10 -12.73 -10.95
CA ARG A 258 16.74 -12.84 -12.25
C ARG A 258 17.68 -11.66 -12.54
N LEU A 259 17.25 -10.42 -12.26
CA LEU A 259 18.08 -9.23 -12.42
C LEU A 259 19.31 -9.25 -11.51
N GLU A 260 19.14 -9.62 -10.24
CA GLU A 260 20.24 -9.77 -9.28
C GLU A 260 21.25 -10.83 -9.76
N ALA A 261 20.77 -11.99 -10.21
CA ALA A 261 21.64 -13.03 -10.74
C ALA A 261 22.46 -12.55 -11.94
N LEU A 262 21.84 -11.84 -12.89
CA LEU A 262 22.54 -11.27 -14.06
C LEU A 262 23.56 -10.20 -13.67
N SER A 263 23.19 -9.31 -12.74
CA SER A 263 24.08 -8.24 -12.26
C SER A 263 25.27 -8.79 -11.48
N CYS A 264 25.05 -9.78 -10.61
CA CYS A 264 26.13 -10.46 -9.89
C CYS A 264 27.10 -11.17 -10.84
N GLN A 265 26.57 -11.94 -11.80
CA GLN A 265 27.42 -12.64 -12.79
C GLN A 265 28.25 -11.67 -13.64
N PHE A 266 27.66 -10.56 -14.06
CA PHE A 266 28.38 -9.53 -14.82
C PHE A 266 29.46 -8.86 -13.97
N ALA A 267 29.16 -8.51 -12.72
CA ALA A 267 30.12 -7.89 -11.80
C ALA A 267 31.32 -8.82 -11.50
N GLU A 268 31.06 -10.11 -11.29
CA GLU A 268 32.12 -11.12 -11.12
C GLU A 268 33.02 -11.20 -12.36
N LEU A 269 32.43 -11.21 -13.55
CA LEU A 269 33.15 -11.25 -14.82
C LEU A 269 34.00 -9.98 -15.03
N GLN A 270 33.44 -8.80 -14.72
CA GLN A 270 34.14 -7.53 -14.78
C GLN A 270 35.31 -7.46 -13.81
N ASN A 271 35.11 -7.89 -12.56
CA ASN A 271 36.17 -7.99 -11.55
C ASN A 271 37.28 -8.96 -11.99
N ALA A 272 36.92 -10.12 -12.57
CA ALA A 272 37.91 -11.08 -13.09
C ALA A 272 38.74 -10.50 -14.25
N ALA A 273 38.12 -9.70 -15.12
CA ALA A 273 38.82 -9.01 -16.20
C ALA A 273 39.76 -7.90 -15.68
N ASP A 274 39.29 -7.09 -14.73
CA ASP A 274 40.05 -6.00 -14.12
C ASP A 274 41.24 -6.49 -13.28
N GLU A 275 41.04 -7.57 -12.50
CA GLU A 275 42.10 -8.11 -11.64
C GLU A 275 43.27 -8.66 -12.45
N ARG A 276 42.97 -9.27 -13.61
CA ARG A 276 44.00 -9.70 -14.57
C ARG A 276 44.82 -8.52 -15.09
N MET A 277 44.18 -7.39 -15.36
CA MET A 277 44.87 -6.17 -15.78
C MET A 277 45.73 -5.55 -14.65
N ARG A 278 45.30 -5.66 -13.39
CA ARG A 278 46.05 -5.17 -12.22
C ARG A 278 47.34 -5.96 -11.99
N VAL A 279 47.29 -7.29 -12.08
CA VAL A 279 48.47 -8.15 -11.92
C VAL A 279 49.52 -7.86 -12.99
N ASP A 280 49.10 -7.56 -14.23
CA ASP A 280 50.02 -7.18 -15.32
C ASP A 280 50.68 -5.80 -15.13
N LYS A 281 49.98 -4.82 -14.53
CA LYS A 281 50.57 -3.51 -14.20
C LYS A 281 51.62 -3.59 -13.09
N VAL A 282 51.48 -4.52 -12.14
CA VAL A 282 52.45 -4.77 -11.07
C VAL A 282 53.73 -5.45 -11.60
N ALA A 283 53.63 -6.20 -12.71
CA ALA A 283 54.75 -6.92 -13.32
C ALA A 283 55.76 -6.05 -14.08
N ASN A 284 55.54 -4.72 -14.23
CA ASN A 284 56.44 -3.83 -14.97
C ASN A 284 56.99 -2.63 -14.15
N PRO A 285 57.88 -2.85 -13.18
CA PRO A 285 58.66 -1.77 -12.56
C PRO A 285 59.86 -1.36 -13.45
N HIS A 286 59.98 -0.06 -13.73
CA HIS A 286 61.02 0.56 -14.57
C HIS A 286 62.47 0.08 -14.27
N PRO A 287 63.33 -0.10 -15.28
CA PRO A 287 64.71 -0.53 -15.07
C PRO A 287 65.61 0.64 -14.68
N ILE A 288 65.98 0.73 -13.39
CA ILE A 288 67.08 1.59 -12.93
C ILE A 288 68.37 0.75 -12.94
N ALA A 289 69.28 1.10 -13.86
CA ALA A 289 70.57 0.46 -14.03
C ALA A 289 71.52 0.74 -12.84
N ILE A 290 72.28 -0.29 -12.48
CA ILE A 290 73.14 -0.41 -11.31
C ILE A 290 74.51 0.24 -11.54
N ASN A 291 75.04 0.95 -10.54
CA ASN A 291 76.49 1.04 -10.31
C ASN A 291 76.83 1.21 -8.82
N CYS A 292 77.82 0.42 -8.36
CA CYS A 292 78.14 0.04 -6.97
C CYS A 292 78.73 1.13 -6.04
N SER A 293 78.16 2.33 -5.97
CA SER A 293 78.57 3.36 -4.97
C SER A 293 77.44 3.83 -4.04
N PHE A 294 76.25 3.26 -4.14
CA PHE A 294 75.04 3.73 -3.44
C PHE A 294 74.72 3.05 -2.09
N GLY A 295 75.49 2.06 -1.64
CA GLY A 295 75.16 1.30 -0.42
C GLY A 295 75.00 2.16 0.85
N CYS A 296 75.83 3.20 1.02
CA CYS A 296 75.70 4.13 2.16
C CYS A 296 74.63 5.22 1.93
N ALA A 297 74.37 5.62 0.68
CA ALA A 297 73.38 6.64 0.35
C ALA A 297 71.94 6.10 0.43
N ILE A 298 71.73 4.83 0.08
CA ILE A 298 70.45 4.12 0.24
C ILE A 298 70.14 3.95 1.72
N ILE A 299 71.09 3.48 2.53
CA ILE A 299 70.90 3.30 3.98
C ILE A 299 70.63 4.65 4.68
N LEU A 300 71.33 5.72 4.31
CA LEU A 300 71.07 7.06 4.85
C LEU A 300 69.75 7.67 4.35
N SER A 301 69.37 7.44 3.09
CA SER A 301 68.07 7.85 2.54
C SER A 301 66.93 7.15 3.26
N ILE A 302 67.04 5.82 3.41
CA ILE A 302 66.10 4.97 4.16
C ILE A 302 65.96 5.43 5.60
N VAL A 303 67.06 5.66 6.34
CA VAL A 303 66.96 6.12 7.72
C VAL A 303 66.44 7.55 7.80
N ARG A 304 66.69 8.39 6.80
CA ARG A 304 66.04 9.70 6.70
C ARG A 304 64.54 9.57 6.46
N THR A 305 64.11 8.64 5.61
CA THR A 305 62.69 8.36 5.31
C THR A 305 61.99 7.76 6.52
N VAL A 306 62.57 6.74 7.18
CA VAL A 306 62.02 6.13 8.40
C VAL A 306 61.97 7.15 9.53
N LEU A 307 63.01 7.97 9.74
CA LEU A 307 62.96 9.05 10.73
C LEU A 307 62.02 10.20 10.31
N GLN A 308 61.82 10.46 9.01
CA GLN A 308 60.87 11.47 8.54
C GLN A 308 59.44 11.02 8.72
N VAL A 309 59.12 9.76 8.42
CA VAL A 309 57.80 9.16 8.62
C VAL A 309 57.53 8.93 10.10
N TRP A 310 58.52 8.47 10.89
CA TRP A 310 58.41 8.34 12.34
C TRP A 310 58.24 9.72 12.99
N ARG A 311 58.98 10.74 12.55
CA ARG A 311 58.71 12.15 12.90
C ARG A 311 57.58 12.78 12.07
N ARG A 312 56.74 12.05 11.34
CA ARG A 312 55.49 12.58 10.78
C ARG A 312 54.36 12.05 11.65
N LEU A 313 54.41 10.74 11.89
CA LEU A 313 53.58 9.99 12.82
C LEU A 313 53.68 10.53 14.27
N TRP A 314 54.89 10.88 14.74
CA TRP A 314 55.14 11.44 16.09
C TRP A 314 55.38 12.96 16.14
N ARG A 315 55.80 13.66 15.09
CA ARG A 315 55.99 15.15 15.18
C ARG A 315 54.65 15.91 15.05
N GLU A 316 53.58 15.22 14.65
CA GLU A 316 52.21 15.70 14.79
C GLU A 316 51.63 15.50 16.20
N LEU A 317 52.42 15.06 17.19
CA LEU A 317 52.01 14.93 18.61
C LEU A 317 51.84 16.27 19.36
N GLY A 318 51.65 17.40 18.67
CA GLY A 318 51.63 18.69 19.35
C GLY A 318 50.74 19.79 18.82
N SER A 319 50.08 19.70 17.65
CA SER A 319 49.29 20.86 17.20
C SER A 319 48.28 20.65 16.06
N THR A 320 48.25 19.51 15.37
CA THR A 320 47.35 19.27 14.22
C THR A 320 46.23 18.31 14.57
N ARG A 321 45.03 18.52 14.00
CA ARG A 321 43.80 17.76 14.24
C ARG A 321 43.90 16.26 13.92
N GLY A 322 45.02 15.79 13.35
CA GLY A 322 45.30 14.40 12.99
C GLY A 322 46.41 13.71 13.79
N GLY A 323 46.92 14.32 14.86
CA GLY A 323 47.92 13.70 15.74
C GLY A 323 47.32 12.60 16.63
N VAL A 324 48.06 11.52 16.85
CA VAL A 324 47.64 10.32 17.63
C VAL A 324 47.03 10.68 19.00
N THR A 325 47.62 11.62 19.74
CA THR A 325 47.12 12.06 21.05
C THR A 325 45.85 12.89 20.98
N VAL A 326 45.67 13.67 19.90
CA VAL A 326 44.48 14.51 19.70
C VAL A 326 43.28 13.64 19.35
N VAL A 327 43.49 12.64 18.49
CA VAL A 327 42.46 11.66 18.11
C VAL A 327 42.07 10.81 19.32
N ASP A 328 43.03 10.32 20.11
CA ASP A 328 42.75 9.53 21.32
C ASP A 328 41.99 10.33 22.40
N GLN A 329 42.39 11.59 22.63
CA GLN A 329 41.68 12.47 23.57
C GLN A 329 40.26 12.79 23.09
N TRP A 330 40.08 13.07 21.80
CA TRP A 330 38.75 13.30 21.22
C TRP A 330 37.89 12.04 21.30
N LEU A 331 38.44 10.84 21.00
CA LEU A 331 37.72 9.57 21.13
C LEU A 331 37.18 9.38 22.54
N GLY A 332 38.00 9.60 23.57
CA GLY A 332 37.55 9.50 24.97
C GLY A 332 36.39 10.47 25.30
N GLN A 333 36.43 11.69 24.77
CA GLN A 333 35.36 12.68 24.94
C GLN A 333 34.09 12.30 24.17
N ALA A 334 34.23 11.84 22.93
CA ALA A 334 33.12 11.45 22.07
C ALA A 334 32.40 10.21 22.62
N GLU A 335 33.14 9.20 23.08
CA GLU A 335 32.56 8.04 23.76
C GLU A 335 31.81 8.44 25.05
N SER A 336 32.34 9.39 25.84
CA SER A 336 31.66 9.89 27.04
C SER A 336 30.37 10.63 26.69
N ARG A 337 30.38 11.47 25.64
CA ARG A 337 29.20 12.20 25.16
C ARG A 337 28.11 11.26 24.68
N LEU A 338 28.48 10.18 23.97
CA LEU A 338 27.54 9.16 23.52
C LEU A 338 26.93 8.40 24.71
N ARG A 339 27.73 8.04 25.72
CA ARG A 339 27.28 7.38 26.95
C ARG A 339 26.37 8.25 27.82
N SER A 340 26.58 9.57 27.82
CA SER A 340 25.83 10.51 28.65
C SER A 340 24.58 11.08 27.99
N ARG A 341 24.19 10.60 26.80
CA ARG A 341 22.98 11.07 26.12
C ARG A 341 21.72 10.56 26.82
N ASP A 342 20.73 11.44 26.90
CA ASP A 342 19.43 11.11 27.48
C ASP A 342 18.72 10.03 26.66
N PRO A 343 17.85 9.22 27.29
CA PRO A 343 16.96 8.33 26.56
C PRO A 343 16.14 9.06 25.49
N LEU A 344 15.86 8.37 24.39
CA LEU A 344 15.00 8.91 23.35
C LEU A 344 13.58 9.14 23.91
N SER A 345 13.04 10.33 23.66
CA SER A 345 11.65 10.68 23.97
C SER A 345 10.70 9.99 22.99
N ILE A 346 9.43 9.81 23.37
CA ILE A 346 8.36 9.40 22.43
C ILE A 346 7.47 10.57 22.01
N ALA A 347 7.82 11.80 22.37
CA ALA A 347 7.14 13.00 21.88
C ALA A 347 7.87 13.55 20.63
N SER A 348 7.12 13.90 19.59
CA SER A 348 7.70 14.25 18.27
C SER A 348 8.66 15.45 18.32
N GLN A 349 8.32 16.51 19.05
CA GLN A 349 9.19 17.71 19.14
C GLN A 349 10.55 17.44 19.81
N PRO A 350 10.62 16.91 21.05
CA PRO A 350 11.91 16.62 21.68
C PRO A 350 12.68 15.53 20.92
N LEU A 351 12.00 14.54 20.35
CA LEU A 351 12.65 13.48 19.59
C LEU A 351 13.25 13.98 18.27
N THR A 352 12.57 14.87 17.54
CA THR A 352 13.13 15.53 16.34
C THR A 352 14.43 16.27 16.67
N ARG A 353 14.45 16.95 17.82
CA ARG A 353 15.66 17.64 18.28
C ARG A 353 16.77 16.65 18.64
N GLN A 354 16.46 15.58 19.36
CA GLN A 354 17.42 14.55 19.72
C GLN A 354 18.01 13.85 18.48
N GLU A 355 17.18 13.53 17.48
CA GLU A 355 17.63 12.95 16.20
C GLU A 355 18.61 13.87 15.49
N LEU A 356 18.29 15.17 15.36
CA LEU A 356 19.20 16.15 14.75
C LEU A 356 20.54 16.22 15.50
N GLU A 357 20.50 16.32 16.83
CA GLU A 357 21.71 16.33 17.65
C GLU A 357 22.52 15.04 17.45
N ILE A 358 21.87 13.88 17.31
CA ILE A 358 22.53 12.59 17.07
C ILE A 358 23.17 12.52 15.69
N SER A 359 22.45 12.96 14.66
CA SER A 359 22.92 13.02 13.28
C SER A 359 24.10 14.00 13.12
N GLU A 360 24.07 15.15 13.78
CA GLU A 360 25.21 16.08 13.85
C GLU A 360 26.44 15.44 14.51
N PHE A 361 26.24 14.67 15.59
CA PHE A 361 27.32 13.94 16.24
C PHE A 361 27.89 12.82 15.37
N GLN A 362 27.04 12.09 14.63
CA GLN A 362 27.50 11.09 13.66
C GLN A 362 28.37 11.75 12.57
N GLN A 363 27.94 12.90 12.04
CA GLN A 363 28.73 13.66 11.08
C GLN A 363 30.06 14.15 11.67
N GLU A 364 30.06 14.57 12.95
CA GLU A 364 31.28 14.89 13.69
C GLU A 364 32.23 13.68 13.72
N VAL A 365 31.73 12.49 14.07
CA VAL A 365 32.53 11.25 14.12
C VAL A 365 33.11 10.90 12.75
N GLU A 366 32.29 10.92 11.70
CA GLU A 366 32.74 10.62 10.33
C GLU A 366 33.83 11.59 9.83
N SER A 367 33.79 12.84 10.27
CA SER A 367 34.80 13.85 9.91
C SER A 367 36.21 13.51 10.40
N TYR A 368 36.35 12.64 11.41
CA TYR A 368 37.65 12.15 11.91
C TYR A 368 38.20 10.95 11.13
N GLY A 369 37.42 10.35 10.21
CA GLY A 369 37.84 9.22 9.38
C GLY A 369 39.17 9.44 8.63
N PRO A 370 39.35 10.55 7.90
CA PRO A 370 40.61 10.84 7.20
C PRO A 370 41.83 10.95 8.12
N ALA A 371 41.64 11.38 9.38
CA ALA A 371 42.73 11.43 10.36
C ALA A 371 43.16 10.02 10.79
N VAL A 372 42.19 9.13 11.04
CA VAL A 372 42.44 7.72 11.40
C VAL A 372 43.06 6.95 10.23
N GLU A 373 42.60 7.17 9.00
CA GLU A 373 43.19 6.58 7.78
C GLU A 373 44.60 7.09 7.52
N GLY A 374 44.84 8.38 7.74
CA GLY A 374 46.18 8.97 7.64
C GLY A 374 47.17 8.33 8.62
N MET A 375 46.72 7.96 9.82
CA MET A 375 47.51 7.18 10.78
C MET A 375 47.87 5.81 10.21
N THR A 376 46.91 5.06 9.65
CA THR A 376 47.14 3.75 8.99
C THR A 376 48.13 3.85 7.83
N GLN A 377 47.94 4.80 6.92
CA GLN A 377 48.84 4.99 5.77
C GLN A 377 50.26 5.33 6.22
N SER A 378 50.40 6.10 7.30
CA SER A 378 51.70 6.44 7.87
C SER A 378 52.39 5.23 8.51
N GLU A 379 51.63 4.33 9.15
CA GLU A 379 52.12 3.03 9.67
C GLU A 379 52.55 2.12 8.52
N GLU A 380 51.74 1.93 7.48
CA GLU A 380 52.05 1.12 6.29
C GLU A 380 53.29 1.64 5.54
N THR A 381 53.44 2.97 5.45
CA THR A 381 54.63 3.60 4.87
C THR A 381 55.88 3.32 5.70
N LEU A 382 55.77 3.28 7.04
CA LEU A 382 56.87 2.84 7.90
C LEU A 382 57.21 1.36 7.69
N PHE A 383 56.20 0.50 7.65
CA PHE A 383 56.38 -0.94 7.46
C PHE A 383 57.01 -1.26 6.10
N SER A 384 56.51 -0.67 5.02
CA SER A 384 57.07 -0.86 3.67
C SER A 384 58.49 -0.31 3.55
N ALA A 385 58.79 0.86 4.14
CA ALA A 385 60.15 1.40 4.19
C ALA A 385 61.10 0.50 4.99
N ALA A 386 60.64 -0.03 6.14
CA ALA A 386 61.41 -0.98 6.95
C ALA A 386 61.65 -2.31 6.20
N LEU A 387 60.63 -2.85 5.53
CA LEU A 387 60.70 -4.11 4.78
C LEU A 387 61.62 -3.99 3.56
N ALA A 388 61.52 -2.89 2.79
CA ALA A 388 62.41 -2.59 1.68
C ALA A 388 63.88 -2.51 2.13
N SER A 389 64.13 -2.01 3.34
CA SER A 389 65.47 -1.98 3.94
C SER A 389 66.01 -3.37 4.22
N ILE A 390 65.17 -4.26 4.76
CA ILE A 390 65.52 -5.65 5.06
C ILE A 390 65.80 -6.42 3.77
N LEU A 391 64.98 -6.24 2.74
CA LEU A 391 65.09 -6.95 1.46
C LEU A 391 66.23 -6.42 0.57
N SER A 392 66.62 -5.15 0.71
CA SER A 392 67.76 -4.54 0.00
C SER A 392 69.14 -4.99 0.53
N CYS A 393 69.18 -5.73 1.65
CA CYS A 393 70.41 -6.32 2.17
C CYS A 393 70.74 -7.61 1.42
N GLU A 394 71.88 -7.66 0.71
CA GLU A 394 72.31 -8.85 -0.06
C GLU A 394 72.31 -10.14 0.80
N PRO A 395 71.79 -11.28 0.28
CA PRO A 395 71.84 -12.57 0.98
C PRO A 395 73.26 -13.01 1.35
N GLY A 396 74.28 -12.54 0.62
CA GLY A 396 75.69 -12.81 0.88
C GLY A 396 76.21 -12.18 2.18
N VAL A 397 75.74 -10.98 2.53
CA VAL A 397 76.13 -10.26 3.76
C VAL A 397 75.53 -10.94 5.00
N LEU A 398 74.26 -11.39 4.89
CA LEU A 398 73.59 -12.15 5.96
C LEU A 398 74.14 -13.58 6.10
N ARG A 399 74.55 -14.24 5.01
CA ARG A 399 75.19 -15.57 5.06
C ARG A 399 76.62 -15.53 5.58
N GLN A 400 77.46 -14.55 5.20
CA GLN A 400 78.79 -14.38 5.80
C GLN A 400 78.72 -14.02 7.28
N ALA A 401 77.69 -13.30 7.70
CA ALA A 401 77.38 -13.01 9.09
C ALA A 401 77.00 -14.27 9.89
N ALA A 402 76.21 -15.19 9.32
CA ALA A 402 75.84 -16.44 9.97
C ALA A 402 77.01 -17.46 10.04
N VAL A 403 77.88 -17.50 9.04
CA VAL A 403 79.01 -18.45 8.97
C VAL A 403 80.13 -18.11 9.96
N THR A 404 80.33 -16.84 10.29
CA THR A 404 81.33 -16.40 11.29
C THR A 404 80.99 -16.79 12.74
N ARG A 405 79.79 -17.34 13.00
CA ARG A 405 79.39 -17.85 14.32
C ARG A 405 79.89 -19.27 14.61
N ARG A 406 80.36 -20.04 13.61
CA ARG A 406 80.64 -21.49 13.76
C ARG A 406 82.11 -21.93 13.72
N SER A 407 83.08 -21.05 13.50
CA SER A 407 84.51 -21.44 13.50
C SER A 407 85.32 -20.67 14.54
N SER A 408 85.46 -21.28 15.71
CA SER A 408 86.38 -20.87 16.76
C SER A 408 87.82 -21.31 16.43
N THR A 409 88.62 -20.48 15.75
CA THR A 409 90.09 -20.45 15.88
C THR A 409 90.68 -19.16 15.29
N PRO A 410 91.63 -18.48 15.96
CA PRO A 410 92.17 -17.22 15.47
C PRO A 410 93.49 -17.42 14.70
N ARG A 411 93.61 -16.83 13.49
CA ARG A 411 94.89 -16.27 13.01
C ARG A 411 94.71 -15.38 11.77
N SER A 412 95.07 -14.12 12.00
CA SER A 412 95.57 -13.06 11.09
C SER A 412 94.72 -12.56 9.89
N SER A 413 94.38 -11.27 10.03
CA SER A 413 94.18 -10.22 9.02
C SER A 413 92.99 -10.29 8.08
N LEU A 414 91.82 -9.88 8.59
CA LEU A 414 90.86 -8.97 7.94
C LEU A 414 89.89 -8.45 9.03
N SER A 415 89.72 -7.13 9.08
CA SER A 415 89.04 -6.40 10.16
C SER A 415 87.55 -6.72 10.30
N PRO A 416 86.98 -6.80 11.54
CA PRO A 416 85.56 -7.00 11.81
C PRO A 416 84.72 -5.70 11.63
N LEU A 417 85.17 -4.80 10.73
CA LEU A 417 84.60 -3.47 10.54
C LEU A 417 83.10 -3.49 10.18
N PRO A 418 82.58 -4.39 9.32
CA PRO A 418 81.16 -4.39 8.95
C PRO A 418 80.24 -4.76 10.12
N TYR A 419 80.69 -5.67 10.98
CA TYR A 419 79.93 -6.10 12.16
C TYR A 419 79.91 -5.04 13.25
N LEU A 420 81.05 -4.40 13.51
CA LEU A 420 81.10 -3.29 14.45
C LEU A 420 80.32 -2.09 13.92
N LEU A 421 80.36 -1.81 12.62
CA LEU A 421 79.60 -0.72 12.02
C LEU A 421 78.11 -0.98 12.00
N LEU A 422 77.65 -2.20 11.66
CA LEU A 422 76.22 -2.54 11.72
C LEU A 422 75.72 -2.61 13.16
N HIS A 423 76.49 -3.16 14.09
CA HIS A 423 76.14 -3.20 15.51
C HIS A 423 76.16 -1.80 16.13
N CYS A 424 77.18 -0.97 15.87
CA CYS A 424 77.23 0.42 16.30
C CYS A 424 76.17 1.29 15.61
N TYR A 425 75.76 0.97 14.37
CA TYR A 425 74.70 1.69 13.65
C TYR A 425 73.32 1.34 14.21
N ILE A 426 73.07 0.07 14.52
CA ILE A 426 71.85 -0.36 15.23
C ILE A 426 71.83 0.23 16.65
N HIS A 427 72.97 0.24 17.36
CA HIS A 427 73.08 0.85 18.68
C HIS A 427 73.00 2.38 18.64
N TRP A 428 73.47 3.04 17.58
CA TRP A 428 73.38 4.49 17.40
C TRP A 428 71.98 4.94 16.98
N CYS A 429 71.32 4.18 16.10
CA CYS A 429 69.89 4.35 15.81
C CYS A 429 69.06 4.12 17.08
N TYR A 430 69.39 3.11 17.90
CA TYR A 430 68.76 2.85 19.19
C TYR A 430 69.01 3.97 20.21
N ASP A 431 70.24 4.43 20.39
CA ASP A 431 70.63 5.48 21.35
C ASP A 431 70.11 6.86 20.93
N LYS A 432 69.93 7.11 19.62
CA LYS A 432 69.24 8.30 19.11
C LYS A 432 67.72 8.20 19.23
N CYS A 433 67.10 7.03 19.10
CA CYS A 433 65.68 6.84 19.39
C CYS A 433 65.39 6.97 20.90
N ASN A 434 66.23 6.36 21.77
CA ASN A 434 66.10 6.47 23.23
C ASN A 434 66.46 7.87 23.76
N GLY A 435 67.52 8.48 23.24
CA GLY A 435 67.93 9.83 23.61
C GLY A 435 66.94 10.92 23.18
N PHE A 436 66.13 10.67 22.13
CA PHE A 436 65.04 11.56 21.73
C PHE A 436 63.78 11.35 22.58
N ALA A 437 63.47 10.11 22.98
CA ALA A 437 62.43 9.80 23.95
C ALA A 437 62.70 10.44 25.33
N MET A 438 63.97 10.63 25.70
CA MET A 438 64.41 11.32 26.92
C MET A 438 64.48 12.86 26.81
N HIS A 439 64.27 13.44 25.63
CA HIS A 439 64.34 14.89 25.38
C HIS A 439 63.01 15.52 24.94
N VAL A 440 61.99 14.69 24.66
CA VAL A 440 60.59 15.09 24.81
C VAL A 440 60.30 15.02 26.31
N SER A 441 59.81 16.10 26.90
CA SER A 441 59.62 16.27 28.35
C SER A 441 59.13 14.98 29.02
N PRO A 442 59.74 14.53 30.14
CA PRO A 442 59.31 13.31 30.81
C PRO A 442 57.91 13.55 31.38
N VAL A 443 56.88 12.99 30.75
CA VAL A 443 55.76 12.53 31.56
C VAL A 443 56.37 11.45 32.43
N LYS A 444 56.55 11.77 33.71
CA LYS A 444 57.22 10.89 34.67
C LYS A 444 56.57 9.50 34.60
N PRO A 445 57.36 8.41 34.61
CA PRO A 445 56.85 7.03 34.59
C PRO A 445 56.15 6.62 35.89
N GLU A 446 55.72 7.58 36.70
CA GLU A 446 54.92 7.40 37.92
C GLU A 446 53.39 7.45 37.62
N HIS A 447 52.99 7.75 36.37
CA HIS A 447 51.57 7.76 35.94
C HIS A 447 51.21 6.68 34.91
N LEU A 448 52.12 5.74 34.61
CA LEU A 448 51.89 4.59 33.72
C LEU A 448 52.15 3.26 34.45
N SER A 449 51.83 3.18 35.74
CA SER A 449 51.60 1.89 36.37
C SER A 449 50.21 1.40 35.99
N LEU A 450 50.13 0.20 35.42
CA LEU A 450 48.87 -0.53 35.14
C LEU A 450 47.91 -0.63 36.35
N GLU A 451 48.34 -0.27 37.57
CA GLU A 451 47.51 -0.20 38.78
C GLU A 451 46.72 1.11 38.95
N SER A 452 47.06 2.21 38.27
CA SER A 452 46.33 3.50 38.41
C SER A 452 45.14 3.66 37.46
N LEU A 453 44.89 2.68 36.58
CA LEU A 453 43.73 2.65 35.67
C LEU A 453 42.50 1.94 36.26
N GLY A 454 42.56 1.51 37.53
CA GLY A 454 41.38 0.94 38.19
C GLY A 454 40.80 -0.28 37.48
N VAL A 455 41.62 -1.09 36.81
CA VAL A 455 41.19 -2.39 36.27
C VAL A 455 41.16 -3.39 37.43
N THR A 456 40.15 -3.25 38.29
CA THR A 456 39.64 -4.43 39.00
C THR A 456 38.93 -5.29 37.97
N LYS A 457 39.31 -6.57 37.88
CA LYS A 457 38.57 -7.63 37.19
C LYS A 457 37.05 -7.40 37.35
N GLY A 458 36.36 -7.09 36.26
CA GLY A 458 34.93 -6.81 36.32
C GLY A 458 34.34 -6.42 34.97
N GLU A 459 33.98 -7.44 34.20
CA GLU A 459 32.87 -7.51 33.24
C GLU A 459 32.66 -6.38 32.19
N ARG A 460 32.87 -6.77 30.93
CA ARG A 460 32.30 -6.22 29.67
C ARG A 460 32.76 -4.81 29.26
N GLY A 461 33.82 -4.80 28.45
CA GLY A 461 34.27 -3.70 27.61
C GLY A 461 35.57 -4.13 26.94
N THR A 462 35.50 -4.63 25.72
CA THR A 462 36.60 -5.30 25.00
C THR A 462 37.68 -4.32 24.57
N GLY A 463 38.64 -4.05 25.44
CA GLY A 463 39.99 -3.64 25.04
C GLY A 463 40.82 -4.91 24.84
N TYR A 464 41.39 -5.10 23.66
CA TYR A 464 42.30 -6.21 23.41
C TYR A 464 43.51 -6.08 24.33
N THR A 465 43.83 -7.14 25.07
CA THR A 465 45.08 -7.19 25.82
C THR A 465 46.26 -7.29 24.85
N ARG A 466 47.45 -6.82 25.26
CA ARG A 466 48.69 -6.92 24.48
C ARG A 466 48.94 -8.35 23.95
N ASP A 467 48.53 -9.35 24.72
CA ASP A 467 48.72 -10.76 24.37
C ASP A 467 47.70 -11.21 23.29
N GLU A 468 46.47 -10.71 23.29
CA GLU A 468 45.43 -11.06 22.30
C GLU A 468 45.70 -10.45 20.90
N VAL A 469 46.24 -9.22 20.84
CA VAL A 469 46.64 -8.61 19.55
C VAL A 469 47.84 -9.37 18.95
N VAL A 470 48.78 -9.78 19.79
CA VAL A 470 49.99 -10.52 19.37
C VAL A 470 49.66 -11.95 18.93
N GLU A 471 48.69 -12.62 19.54
CA GLU A 471 48.26 -13.97 19.14
C GLU A 471 47.49 -14.01 17.81
N SER A 472 46.75 -12.95 17.47
CA SER A 472 46.05 -12.85 16.17
C SER A 472 46.98 -12.63 14.96
N SER A 473 48.23 -12.23 15.21
CA SER A 473 49.25 -12.00 14.18
C SER A 473 50.33 -13.09 14.23
N SER A 474 50.01 -14.30 13.81
CA SER A 474 50.89 -15.47 13.94
C SER A 474 52.19 -15.44 13.12
N ASP A 475 52.53 -14.33 12.46
CA ASP A 475 53.76 -14.17 11.65
C ASP A 475 54.42 -12.77 11.80
N LEU A 476 54.47 -12.22 13.01
CA LEU A 476 55.23 -10.97 13.21
C LEU A 476 56.75 -11.24 13.26
N PRO A 477 57.59 -10.58 12.42
CA PRO A 477 59.03 -10.80 12.40
C PRO A 477 59.72 -10.45 13.74
N GLN A 478 60.72 -11.25 14.17
CA GLN A 478 61.49 -11.10 15.43
C GLN A 478 62.04 -9.69 15.77
N TRP A 479 62.11 -8.76 14.80
CA TRP A 479 62.53 -7.38 15.08
C TRP A 479 61.41 -6.52 15.72
N LEU A 480 60.14 -6.96 15.64
CA LEU A 480 59.01 -6.33 16.34
C LEU A 480 58.94 -6.68 17.83
N GLU A 481 59.68 -7.68 18.33
CA GLU A 481 59.73 -8.01 19.77
C GLU A 481 60.39 -6.92 20.66
N ARG A 482 60.72 -5.74 20.11
CA ARG A 482 61.42 -4.66 20.83
C ARG A 482 60.45 -3.57 21.35
N PRO A 483 60.61 -3.08 22.60
CA PRO A 483 59.53 -2.43 23.37
C PRO A 483 58.81 -1.22 22.74
N GLY A 484 59.48 -0.36 21.98
CA GLY A 484 58.89 0.90 21.50
C GLY A 484 58.20 0.87 20.12
N ALA A 485 58.47 -0.14 19.28
CA ALA A 485 57.84 -0.27 17.96
C ALA A 485 56.51 -1.02 18.06
N THR A 486 56.42 -1.98 18.97
CA THR A 486 55.18 -2.67 19.33
C THR A 486 54.18 -1.74 19.99
N GLU A 487 54.62 -0.87 20.91
CA GLU A 487 53.72 0.09 21.58
C GLU A 487 53.03 1.06 20.61
N ALA A 488 53.74 1.60 19.60
CA ALA A 488 53.14 2.52 18.63
C ALA A 488 52.12 1.84 17.70
N VAL A 489 52.40 0.61 17.26
CA VAL A 489 51.51 -0.19 16.41
C VAL A 489 50.27 -0.64 17.19
N VAL A 490 50.44 -0.99 18.47
CA VAL A 490 49.35 -1.37 19.37
C VAL A 490 48.42 -0.18 19.65
N VAL A 491 48.96 1.01 19.92
CA VAL A 491 48.15 2.23 20.13
C VAL A 491 47.39 2.62 18.86
N GLY A 492 48.02 2.52 17.69
CA GLY A 492 47.34 2.78 16.41
C GLY A 492 46.20 1.79 16.14
N ALA A 493 46.40 0.51 16.44
CA ALA A 493 45.36 -0.52 16.32
C ALA A 493 44.21 -0.30 17.31
N ASP A 494 44.49 0.08 18.56
CA ASP A 494 43.49 0.40 19.58
C ASP A 494 42.61 1.61 19.17
N ILE A 495 43.23 2.70 18.72
CA ILE A 495 42.53 3.90 18.23
C ILE A 495 41.60 3.55 17.06
N ARG A 496 42.07 2.74 16.10
CA ARG A 496 41.24 2.27 14.97
C ARG A 496 40.05 1.45 15.44
N ALA A 497 40.27 0.52 16.37
CA ALA A 497 39.22 -0.33 16.90
C ALA A 497 38.15 0.49 17.66
N ARG A 498 38.58 1.40 18.53
CA ARG A 498 37.69 2.31 19.27
C ARG A 498 36.94 3.28 18.36
N TYR A 499 37.61 3.84 17.34
CA TYR A 499 36.95 4.67 16.34
C TYR A 499 35.90 3.90 15.54
N ALA A 500 36.23 2.68 15.08
CA ALA A 500 35.27 1.84 14.37
C ALA A 500 34.05 1.51 15.24
N ALA A 501 34.27 1.13 16.50
CA ALA A 501 33.19 0.87 17.45
C ALA A 501 32.33 2.11 17.70
N LEU A 502 32.94 3.27 17.95
CA LEU A 502 32.23 4.54 18.14
C LEU A 502 31.42 4.93 16.90
N LYS A 503 31.99 4.78 15.70
CA LYS A 503 31.31 5.07 14.43
C LYS A 503 30.08 4.17 14.25
N THR A 504 30.22 2.87 14.51
CA THR A 504 29.09 1.93 14.46
C THR A 504 28.04 2.25 15.51
N GLU A 505 28.42 2.54 16.76
CA GLU A 505 27.46 2.82 17.83
C GLU A 505 26.74 4.16 17.64
N ALA A 506 27.43 5.18 17.13
CA ALA A 506 26.83 6.46 16.76
C ALA A 506 25.84 6.29 15.59
N GLY A 507 26.19 5.51 14.56
CA GLY A 507 25.28 5.18 13.45
C GLY A 507 24.04 4.42 13.93
N ASN A 508 24.22 3.36 14.73
CA ASN A 508 23.11 2.60 15.29
C ASN A 508 22.17 3.49 16.13
N LYS A 509 22.71 4.46 16.87
CA LYS A 509 21.91 5.41 17.66
C LYS A 509 21.16 6.42 16.79
N ALA A 510 21.74 6.85 15.68
CA ALA A 510 21.08 7.70 14.71
C ALA A 510 19.93 6.94 14.04
N ASP A 511 20.17 5.71 13.61
CA ASP A 511 19.16 4.83 13.01
C ASP A 511 18.02 4.54 14.00
N GLU A 512 18.33 4.24 15.28
CA GLU A 512 17.35 4.04 16.34
C GLU A 512 16.48 5.29 16.56
N ALA A 513 17.10 6.49 16.59
CA ALA A 513 16.39 7.75 16.75
C ALA A 513 15.49 8.07 15.54
N ALA A 514 15.99 7.87 14.32
CA ALA A 514 15.24 8.10 13.08
C ALA A 514 14.05 7.15 12.94
N GLN A 515 14.25 5.85 13.21
CA GLN A 515 13.17 4.84 13.18
C GLN A 515 12.11 5.12 14.25
N LEU A 516 12.53 5.49 15.46
CA LEU A 516 11.59 5.87 16.52
C LEU A 516 10.81 7.12 16.14
N LEU A 517 11.47 8.13 15.55
CA LEU A 517 10.81 9.36 15.11
C LEU A 517 9.76 9.08 14.04
N GLN A 518 10.09 8.25 13.05
CA GLN A 518 9.14 7.82 12.04
C GLN A 518 7.95 7.09 12.66
N THR A 519 8.20 6.23 13.66
CA THR A 519 7.14 5.49 14.38
C THR A 519 6.24 6.43 15.19
N VAL A 520 6.81 7.41 15.89
CA VAL A 520 6.07 8.42 16.67
C VAL A 520 5.24 9.32 15.76
N LEU A 521 5.80 9.82 14.66
CA LEU A 521 5.07 10.65 13.69
C LEU A 521 3.93 9.88 13.02
N GLY A 522 4.18 8.61 12.67
CA GLY A 522 3.12 7.72 12.16
C GLY A 522 2.00 7.53 13.17
N TYR A 523 2.34 7.22 14.43
CA TYR A 523 1.38 7.07 15.51
C TYR A 523 0.56 8.35 15.76
N GLU A 524 1.20 9.53 15.81
CA GLU A 524 0.52 10.81 15.99
C GLU A 524 -0.44 11.11 14.83
N ALA A 525 -0.03 10.85 13.58
CA ALA A 525 -0.86 11.02 12.40
C ALA A 525 -2.07 10.06 12.42
N ASP A 526 -1.85 8.79 12.77
CA ASP A 526 -2.93 7.81 12.86
C ASP A 526 -3.93 8.15 13.98
N CYS A 527 -3.44 8.64 15.12
CA CYS A 527 -4.29 9.14 16.20
C CYS A 527 -5.14 10.32 15.72
N CYS A 528 -4.56 11.27 14.98
CA CYS A 528 -5.30 12.41 14.43
C CYS A 528 -6.44 11.94 13.52
N HIS A 529 -6.14 11.08 12.55
CA HIS A 529 -7.15 10.53 11.65
C HIS A 529 -8.24 9.74 12.39
N MET A 530 -7.88 8.96 13.41
CA MET A 530 -8.85 8.21 14.20
C MET A 530 -9.75 9.14 15.02
N LYS A 531 -9.19 10.18 15.65
CA LYS A 531 -9.97 11.18 16.39
C LYS A 531 -10.93 11.94 15.47
N GLU A 532 -10.50 12.31 14.26
CA GLU A 532 -11.36 12.95 13.26
C GLU A 532 -12.51 12.03 12.82
N TRP A 533 -12.21 10.76 12.52
CA TRP A 533 -13.22 9.79 12.12
C TRP A 533 -14.24 9.55 13.24
N LEU A 534 -13.77 9.33 14.48
CA LEU A 534 -14.63 9.17 15.66
C LEU A 534 -15.47 10.42 15.93
N GLY A 535 -14.89 11.61 15.80
CA GLY A 535 -15.63 12.87 15.93
C GLY A 535 -16.73 13.02 14.88
N GLY A 536 -16.48 12.58 13.65
CA GLY A 536 -17.48 12.49 12.59
C GLY A 536 -18.62 11.53 12.94
N GLN A 537 -18.30 10.31 13.39
CA GLN A 537 -19.31 9.33 13.80
C GLN A 537 -20.14 9.83 14.98
N SER A 538 -19.48 10.36 16.01
CA SER A 538 -20.13 10.94 17.20
C SER A 538 -21.10 12.06 16.82
N SER A 539 -20.72 12.92 15.87
CA SER A 539 -21.60 13.99 15.37
C SER A 539 -22.82 13.44 14.63
N THR A 540 -22.66 12.41 13.80
CA THR A 540 -23.77 11.73 13.13
C THR A 540 -24.72 11.09 14.14
N ILE A 541 -24.18 10.37 15.14
CA ILE A 541 -24.96 9.72 16.19
C ILE A 541 -25.74 10.77 17.02
N ALA A 542 -25.10 11.87 17.38
CA ALA A 542 -25.74 12.97 18.08
C ALA A 542 -26.83 13.67 17.24
N GLY A 543 -26.74 13.58 15.91
CA GLY A 543 -27.66 14.16 14.94
C GLY A 543 -28.85 13.28 14.57
N PHE A 544 -28.99 12.08 15.14
CA PHE A 544 -30.11 11.21 14.81
C PHE A 544 -31.47 11.85 15.10
N ALA A 545 -32.39 11.70 14.14
CA ALA A 545 -33.78 12.07 14.34
C ALA A 545 -34.44 11.20 15.42
N PRO A 546 -35.51 11.67 16.08
CA PRO A 546 -36.34 10.84 16.96
C PRO A 546 -36.84 9.57 16.25
N PRO A 547 -37.22 8.51 16.98
CA PRO A 547 -37.82 7.32 16.38
C PRO A 547 -39.02 7.67 15.48
N GLY A 548 -39.12 7.02 14.32
CA GLY A 548 -40.28 7.14 13.43
C GLY A 548 -41.56 6.60 14.07
N ILE A 549 -42.71 6.87 13.42
CA ILE A 549 -44.04 6.39 13.84
C ILE A 549 -44.61 5.31 12.92
N THR A 550 -43.98 5.06 11.77
CA THR A 550 -44.39 3.99 10.86
C THR A 550 -43.32 2.90 10.80
N VAL A 551 -43.73 1.68 10.49
CA VAL A 551 -42.81 0.54 10.38
C VAL A 551 -41.71 0.81 9.34
N GLU A 552 -42.05 1.43 8.22
CA GLU A 552 -41.10 1.73 7.15
C GLU A 552 -40.05 2.75 7.59
N THR A 553 -40.47 3.81 8.28
CA THR A 553 -39.56 4.86 8.77
C THR A 553 -38.62 4.34 9.85
N ILE A 554 -39.13 3.53 10.79
CA ILE A 554 -38.31 2.94 11.86
C ILE A 554 -37.32 1.92 11.27
N ARG A 555 -37.73 1.09 10.30
CA ARG A 555 -36.83 0.15 9.62
C ARG A 555 -35.71 0.87 8.87
N ALA A 556 -36.02 1.98 8.18
CA ALA A 556 -34.99 2.78 7.52
C ALA A 556 -33.98 3.36 8.52
N GLN A 557 -34.45 3.86 9.68
CA GLN A 557 -33.57 4.32 10.76
C GLN A 557 -32.72 3.18 11.35
N LEU A 558 -33.26 1.96 11.44
CA LEU A 558 -32.51 0.80 11.93
C LEU A 558 -31.39 0.42 10.96
N THR A 559 -31.66 0.45 9.65
CA THR A 559 -30.62 0.24 8.62
C THR A 559 -29.50 1.29 8.70
N GLU A 560 -29.84 2.56 8.99
CA GLU A 560 -28.82 3.60 9.20
C GLU A 560 -27.88 3.28 10.39
N VAL A 561 -28.44 2.75 11.49
CA VAL A 561 -27.63 2.28 12.64
C VAL A 561 -26.76 1.09 12.26
N GLU A 562 -27.32 0.09 11.57
CA GLU A 562 -26.58 -1.10 11.10
C GLU A 562 -25.42 -0.72 10.16
N ASP A 563 -25.62 0.28 9.31
CA ASP A 563 -24.59 0.79 8.41
C ASP A 563 -23.44 1.45 9.16
N LEU A 564 -23.73 2.23 10.21
CA LEU A 564 -22.70 2.81 11.08
C LEU A 564 -21.95 1.73 11.85
N GLU A 565 -22.64 0.75 12.46
CA GLU A 565 -22.02 -0.38 13.16
C GLU A 565 -21.09 -1.20 12.25
N ARG A 566 -21.48 -1.37 10.98
CA ARG A 566 -20.61 -1.97 9.96
C ARG A 566 -19.37 -1.11 9.69
N GLY A 567 -19.51 0.21 9.68
CA GLY A 567 -18.39 1.16 9.62
C GLY A 567 -17.38 0.99 10.77
N PHE A 568 -17.86 0.79 12.01
CA PHE A 568 -17.02 0.45 13.15
C PHE A 568 -16.35 -0.92 12.98
N THR A 569 -17.07 -1.93 12.48
CA THR A 569 -16.51 -3.25 12.22
C THR A 569 -15.37 -3.18 11.20
N ASN A 570 -15.55 -2.43 10.10
CA ASN A 570 -14.55 -2.26 9.06
C ASN A 570 -13.33 -1.44 9.51
N THR A 571 -13.50 -0.56 10.50
CA THR A 571 -12.42 0.31 11.00
C THR A 571 -11.67 -0.32 12.19
N ARG A 572 -12.16 -1.43 12.73
CA ARG A 572 -11.63 -2.08 13.92
C ARG A 572 -10.14 -2.42 13.82
N GLU A 573 -9.71 -3.01 12.70
CA GLU A 573 -8.29 -3.38 12.50
C GLU A 573 -7.37 -2.15 12.54
N ARG A 574 -7.85 -1.00 12.06
CA ARG A 574 -7.09 0.26 12.13
C ARG A 574 -6.92 0.71 13.58
N LEU A 575 -7.96 0.64 14.40
CA LEU A 575 -7.87 0.96 15.84
C LEU A 575 -6.90 0.01 16.55
N GLU A 576 -6.99 -1.29 16.29
CA GLU A 576 -6.08 -2.30 16.87
C GLU A 576 -4.62 -2.03 16.46
N SER A 577 -4.40 -1.62 15.21
CA SER A 577 -3.08 -1.23 14.69
C SER A 577 -2.52 0.02 15.40
N VAL A 578 -3.34 1.06 15.60
CA VAL A 578 -2.96 2.27 16.35
C VAL A 578 -2.66 1.95 17.81
N ASN A 579 -3.50 1.13 18.44
CA ASN A 579 -3.29 0.67 19.80
C ASN A 579 -1.98 -0.10 19.94
N ALA A 580 -1.68 -1.04 19.03
CA ALA A 580 -0.44 -1.81 19.06
C ALA A 580 0.81 -0.94 18.88
N ARG A 581 0.78 0.03 17.97
CA ARG A 581 1.87 1.03 17.82
C ARG A 581 2.04 1.85 19.10
N GLY A 582 0.95 2.40 19.62
CA GLY A 582 0.98 3.22 20.83
C GLY A 582 1.46 2.46 22.06
N THR A 583 1.02 1.22 22.28
CA THR A 583 1.49 0.40 23.41
C THR A 583 2.97 0.10 23.29
N THR A 584 3.46 -0.22 22.10
CA THR A 584 4.89 -0.46 21.86
C THR A 584 5.73 0.79 22.18
N LEU A 585 5.26 1.97 21.76
CA LEU A 585 5.92 3.24 22.09
C LEU A 585 5.92 3.52 23.60
N VAL A 586 4.78 3.34 24.27
CA VAL A 586 4.61 3.54 25.71
C VAL A 586 5.51 2.59 26.51
N ASP A 587 5.55 1.31 26.15
CA ASP A 587 6.34 0.28 26.83
C ASP A 587 7.85 0.45 26.61
N GLY A 588 8.24 0.91 25.42
CA GLY A 588 9.64 1.21 25.08
C GLY A 588 10.15 2.54 25.65
N CYS A 589 9.25 3.45 26.03
CA CYS A 589 9.62 4.76 26.54
C CYS A 589 10.24 4.65 27.94
N ARG A 590 11.35 5.35 28.17
CA ARG A 590 11.98 5.47 29.50
C ARG A 590 11.53 6.72 30.27
N ASP A 591 11.11 7.76 29.56
CA ASP A 591 10.62 9.01 30.14
C ASP A 591 9.17 8.87 30.63
N GLU A 592 8.92 9.16 31.92
CA GLU A 592 7.60 8.97 32.53
C GLU A 592 6.56 9.95 31.99
N LEU A 593 6.95 11.19 31.76
CA LEU A 593 6.02 12.23 31.28
C LEU A 593 5.49 11.91 29.89
N SER A 594 6.40 11.54 28.97
CA SER A 594 6.02 11.12 27.62
C SER A 594 5.21 9.82 27.64
N ARG A 595 5.56 8.87 28.52
CA ARG A 595 4.81 7.62 28.68
C ARG A 595 3.36 7.86 29.12
N GLU A 596 3.14 8.75 30.09
CA GLU A 596 1.80 9.10 30.55
C GLU A 596 0.99 9.82 29.47
N SER A 597 1.63 10.71 28.71
CA SER A 597 0.99 11.36 27.56
C SER A 597 0.52 10.35 26.51
N GLY A 598 1.34 9.34 26.19
CA GLY A 598 0.97 8.27 25.27
C GLY A 598 -0.18 7.41 25.80
N ARG A 599 -0.18 7.08 27.10
CA ARG A 599 -1.28 6.37 27.76
C ARG A 599 -2.59 7.14 27.73
N SER A 600 -2.55 8.44 28.00
CA SER A 600 -3.74 9.30 27.94
C SER A 600 -4.32 9.30 26.53
N SER A 601 -3.49 9.45 25.50
CA SER A 601 -3.96 9.46 24.11
C SER A 601 -4.61 8.14 23.69
N LEU A 602 -4.05 6.99 24.12
CA LEU A 602 -4.66 5.68 23.93
C LEU A 602 -5.99 5.53 24.68
N ALA A 603 -6.05 6.00 25.94
CA ALA A 603 -7.26 5.93 26.74
C ALA A 603 -8.39 6.74 26.10
N GLU A 604 -8.13 7.99 25.71
CA GLU A 604 -9.09 8.87 25.03
C GLU A 604 -9.67 8.25 23.76
N LEU A 605 -8.82 7.65 22.91
CA LEU A 605 -9.26 7.01 21.67
C LEU A 605 -10.18 5.82 21.93
N ASN A 606 -9.80 4.95 22.88
CA ASN A 606 -10.59 3.76 23.19
C ASN A 606 -11.88 4.10 23.94
N GLU A 607 -11.86 5.14 24.78
CA GLU A 607 -13.05 5.66 25.45
C GLU A 607 -14.04 6.22 24.41
N SER A 608 -13.60 7.10 23.51
CA SER A 608 -14.46 7.68 22.46
C SER A 608 -15.03 6.61 21.51
N TRP A 609 -14.24 5.60 21.15
CA TRP A 609 -14.73 4.44 20.40
C TRP A 609 -15.83 3.68 21.15
N GLY A 610 -15.61 3.41 22.45
CA GLY A 610 -16.57 2.74 23.32
C GLY A 610 -17.87 3.53 23.51
N GLU A 611 -17.77 4.85 23.69
CA GLU A 611 -18.92 5.75 23.81
C GLU A 611 -19.79 5.72 22.55
N CYS A 612 -19.20 5.74 21.36
CA CYS A 612 -19.95 5.66 20.10
C CYS A 612 -20.69 4.32 19.96
N LEU A 613 -20.02 3.20 20.26
CA LEU A 613 -20.65 1.88 20.22
C LEU A 613 -21.78 1.74 21.24
N ALA A 614 -21.61 2.29 22.46
CA ALA A 614 -22.66 2.29 23.47
C ALA A 614 -23.87 3.12 23.01
N ALA A 615 -23.63 4.29 22.41
CA ALA A 615 -24.70 5.14 21.89
C ALA A 615 -25.44 4.50 20.71
N LEU A 616 -24.74 3.80 19.81
CA LEU A 616 -25.35 3.03 18.72
C LEU A 616 -26.22 1.89 19.27
N SER A 617 -25.71 1.14 20.26
CA SER A 617 -26.47 0.06 20.89
C SER A 617 -27.73 0.56 21.60
N GLU A 618 -27.64 1.67 22.35
CA GLU A 618 -28.81 2.30 22.98
C GLU A 618 -29.83 2.76 21.94
N ARG A 619 -29.34 3.33 20.82
CA ARG A 619 -30.19 3.77 19.71
C ARG A 619 -30.88 2.59 19.00
N GLU A 620 -30.18 1.49 18.80
CA GLU A 620 -30.72 0.28 18.19
C GLU A 620 -31.83 -0.33 19.06
N GLU A 621 -31.61 -0.45 20.38
CA GLU A 621 -32.63 -0.91 21.33
C GLU A 621 -33.87 -0.01 21.34
N MET A 622 -33.66 1.31 21.28
CA MET A 622 -34.74 2.29 21.21
C MET A 622 -35.61 2.09 19.96
N LEU A 623 -34.99 1.91 18.79
CA LEU A 623 -35.67 1.71 17.51
C LEU A 623 -36.38 0.36 17.44
N LYS A 624 -35.77 -0.72 17.95
CA LYS A 624 -36.40 -2.05 18.02
C LYS A 624 -37.69 -2.02 18.86
N ARG A 625 -37.69 -1.33 20.01
CA ARG A 625 -38.91 -1.11 20.80
C ARG A 625 -39.97 -0.31 20.06
N ALA A 626 -39.58 0.76 19.35
CA ALA A 626 -40.52 1.52 18.54
C ALA A 626 -41.14 0.66 17.44
N LEU A 627 -40.32 -0.19 16.79
CA LEU A 627 -40.76 -1.09 15.74
C LEU A 627 -41.81 -2.09 16.23
N GLU A 628 -41.56 -2.71 17.39
CA GLU A 628 -42.53 -3.64 18.01
C GLU A 628 -43.89 -2.99 18.26
N LEU A 629 -43.90 -1.74 18.76
CA LEU A 629 -45.14 -0.98 18.99
C LEU A 629 -45.84 -0.61 17.67
N ALA A 630 -45.06 -0.19 16.66
CA ALA A 630 -45.58 0.19 15.34
C ALA A 630 -46.16 -0.99 14.56
N GLU A 631 -45.48 -2.15 14.56
CA GLU A 631 -45.96 -3.38 13.91
C GLU A 631 -47.26 -3.86 14.55
N LYS A 632 -47.31 -3.88 15.90
CA LYS A 632 -48.51 -4.25 16.64
C LYS A 632 -49.69 -3.30 16.35
N TYR A 633 -49.43 -2.01 16.25
CA TYR A 633 -50.46 -1.03 15.91
C TYR A 633 -50.93 -1.19 14.46
N GLN A 634 -50.01 -1.35 13.49
CA GLN A 634 -50.32 -1.52 12.08
C GLN A 634 -51.14 -2.78 11.82
N GLU A 635 -50.79 -3.91 12.44
CA GLU A 635 -51.55 -5.16 12.37
C GLU A 635 -52.97 -4.96 12.93
N GLY A 636 -53.07 -4.43 14.16
CA GLY A 636 -54.37 -4.17 14.79
C GLY A 636 -55.24 -3.19 14.00
N TYR A 637 -54.63 -2.16 13.39
CA TYR A 637 -55.31 -1.19 12.56
C TYR A 637 -55.84 -1.85 11.28
N GLY A 638 -55.02 -2.66 10.60
CA GLY A 638 -55.42 -3.38 9.37
C GLY A 638 -56.54 -4.38 9.61
N GLU A 639 -56.46 -5.17 10.69
CA GLU A 639 -57.53 -6.09 11.10
C GLU A 639 -58.84 -5.34 11.38
N PHE A 640 -58.77 -4.25 12.15
CA PHE A 640 -59.94 -3.47 12.53
C PHE A 640 -60.54 -2.71 11.33
N ASP A 641 -59.71 -2.17 10.43
CA ASP A 641 -60.14 -1.49 9.21
C ASP A 641 -60.86 -2.44 8.25
N THR A 642 -60.32 -3.64 8.06
CA THR A 642 -60.93 -4.68 7.21
C THR A 642 -62.29 -5.08 7.77
N TRP A 643 -62.37 -5.33 9.08
CA TRP A 643 -63.63 -5.62 9.76
C TRP A 643 -64.64 -4.47 9.65
N LEU A 644 -64.20 -3.23 9.90
CA LEU A 644 -65.06 -2.05 9.87
C LEU A 644 -65.61 -1.80 8.46
N SER A 645 -64.78 -1.95 7.44
CA SER A 645 -65.17 -1.80 6.03
C SER A 645 -66.20 -2.86 5.63
N GLY A 646 -66.00 -4.13 6.02
CA GLY A 646 -66.98 -5.18 5.80
C GLY A 646 -68.32 -4.93 6.53
N CYS A 647 -68.29 -4.34 7.72
CA CYS A 647 -69.52 -3.95 8.42
C CYS A 647 -70.24 -2.79 7.72
N VAL A 648 -69.52 -1.82 7.18
CA VAL A 648 -70.09 -0.72 6.39
C VAL A 648 -70.75 -1.26 5.12
N GLU A 649 -70.14 -2.24 4.43
CA GLU A 649 -70.74 -2.90 3.27
C GLU A 649 -72.02 -3.66 3.61
N LYS A 650 -71.99 -4.48 4.68
CA LYS A 650 -73.20 -5.17 5.19
C LYS A 650 -74.32 -4.18 5.53
N ALA A 651 -73.98 -3.06 6.17
CA ALA A 651 -74.94 -2.01 6.51
C ALA A 651 -75.51 -1.33 5.24
N ALA A 652 -74.69 -1.11 4.21
CA ALA A 652 -75.12 -0.55 2.94
C ALA A 652 -76.04 -1.50 2.16
N GLU A 653 -75.77 -2.81 2.18
CA GLU A 653 -76.62 -3.84 1.58
C GLU A 653 -78.00 -3.88 2.25
N ALA A 654 -78.04 -3.76 3.58
CA ALA A 654 -79.26 -3.79 4.37
C ALA A 654 -80.21 -2.59 4.10
N LEU A 655 -79.74 -1.51 3.48
CA LEU A 655 -80.57 -0.37 3.06
C LEU A 655 -81.49 -0.70 1.86
N LYS A 656 -81.30 -1.84 1.19
CA LYS A 656 -82.15 -2.30 0.08
C LYS A 656 -83.40 -3.01 0.64
N VAL A 657 -84.44 -2.23 0.96
CA VAL A 657 -85.69 -2.74 1.56
C VAL A 657 -86.55 -3.46 0.51
N ASP A 658 -86.93 -4.71 0.79
CA ASP A 658 -87.84 -5.51 -0.04
C ASP A 658 -89.32 -5.25 0.30
N GLY A 659 -90.24 -5.59 -0.60
CA GLY A 659 -91.69 -5.45 -0.42
C GLY A 659 -92.37 -6.62 0.33
N ASP A 660 -91.69 -7.75 0.50
CA ASP A 660 -92.22 -8.94 1.18
C ASP A 660 -92.09 -8.84 2.73
N PRO A 661 -93.20 -8.97 3.50
CA PRO A 661 -93.17 -8.96 4.96
C PRO A 661 -92.27 -10.02 5.63
N SER A 662 -92.05 -11.16 4.98
CA SER A 662 -91.15 -12.20 5.48
C SER A 662 -89.68 -11.82 5.31
N GLU A 663 -89.36 -11.09 4.23
CA GLU A 663 -88.04 -10.58 3.92
C GLU A 663 -87.67 -9.37 4.79
N ILE A 664 -88.64 -8.48 5.07
CA ILE A 664 -88.45 -7.36 6.01
C ILE A 664 -88.09 -7.87 7.43
N ASN A 665 -88.74 -8.94 7.89
CA ASN A 665 -88.39 -9.54 9.20
C ASN A 665 -87.01 -10.19 9.21
N ARG A 666 -86.58 -10.78 8.08
CA ARG A 666 -85.22 -11.30 7.90
C ARG A 666 -84.20 -10.15 7.99
N GLN A 667 -84.44 -9.06 7.26
CA GLN A 667 -83.60 -7.86 7.25
C GLN A 667 -83.49 -7.20 8.64
N LEU A 668 -84.59 -7.13 9.39
CA LEU A 668 -84.60 -6.57 10.75
C LEU A 668 -83.75 -7.40 11.73
N ASN A 669 -83.83 -8.73 11.65
CA ASN A 669 -83.01 -9.64 12.47
C ASN A 669 -81.53 -9.52 12.10
N GLU A 670 -81.21 -9.38 10.81
CA GLU A 670 -79.84 -9.17 10.32
C GLU A 670 -79.26 -7.82 10.78
N GLN A 671 -80.08 -6.76 10.77
CA GLN A 671 -79.68 -5.45 11.30
C GLN A 671 -79.42 -5.50 12.83
N GLN A 672 -80.27 -6.19 13.60
CA GLN A 672 -80.04 -6.40 15.04
C GLN A 672 -78.77 -7.23 15.32
N ALA A 673 -78.49 -8.25 14.52
CA ALA A 673 -77.26 -9.03 14.64
C ALA A 673 -76.01 -8.19 14.35
N LEU A 674 -76.04 -7.34 13.32
CA LEU A 674 -74.94 -6.43 12.98
C LEU A 674 -74.70 -5.40 14.10
N LEU A 675 -75.77 -4.87 14.70
CA LEU A 675 -75.68 -3.93 15.82
C LEU A 675 -74.97 -4.54 17.03
N GLU A 676 -75.31 -5.78 17.40
CA GLU A 676 -74.65 -6.48 18.51
C GLU A 676 -73.19 -6.86 18.16
N GLU A 677 -72.89 -7.17 16.89
CA GLU A 677 -71.51 -7.35 16.40
C GLU A 677 -70.67 -6.07 16.56
N VAL A 678 -71.19 -4.92 16.12
CA VAL A 678 -70.52 -3.61 16.22
C VAL A 678 -70.27 -3.24 17.69
N LYS A 679 -71.27 -3.38 18.56
CA LYS A 679 -71.11 -3.13 20.01
C LYS A 679 -70.06 -4.06 20.63
N GLY A 680 -70.06 -5.34 20.25
CA GLY A 680 -69.11 -6.34 20.72
C GLY A 680 -67.65 -6.02 20.37
N ARG A 681 -67.41 -5.23 19.32
CA ARG A 681 -66.05 -4.86 18.87
C ARG A 681 -65.46 -3.62 19.57
N LYS A 682 -66.22 -2.93 20.41
CA LYS A 682 -65.76 -1.73 21.16
C LYS A 682 -64.46 -1.95 21.97
N PRO A 683 -64.24 -3.09 22.67
CA PRO A 683 -63.00 -3.34 23.38
C PRO A 683 -61.77 -3.39 22.46
N ALA A 684 -61.93 -3.90 21.23
CA ALA A 684 -60.85 -3.95 20.25
C ALA A 684 -60.47 -2.54 19.75
N LEU A 685 -61.44 -1.65 19.56
CA LEU A 685 -61.18 -0.24 19.25
C LEU A 685 -60.40 0.45 20.39
N THR A 686 -60.81 0.20 21.64
CA THR A 686 -60.12 0.79 22.81
C THR A 686 -58.67 0.29 22.90
N ALA A 687 -58.44 -1.00 22.64
CA ALA A 687 -57.10 -1.58 22.56
C ALA A 687 -56.26 -0.93 21.43
N LEU A 688 -56.85 -0.74 20.24
CA LEU A 688 -56.19 -0.09 19.11
C LEU A 688 -55.77 1.35 19.43
N VAL A 689 -56.69 2.16 19.99
CA VAL A 689 -56.40 3.54 20.41
C VAL A 689 -55.31 3.57 21.49
N SER A 690 -55.37 2.65 22.45
CA SER A 690 -54.33 2.57 23.48
C SER A 690 -52.96 2.17 22.91
N GLY A 691 -52.92 1.30 21.90
CA GLY A 691 -51.68 0.92 21.21
C GLY A 691 -51.09 2.08 20.41
N GLY A 692 -51.95 2.84 19.71
CA GLY A 692 -51.50 4.01 18.96
C GLY A 692 -50.97 5.13 19.86
N ARG A 693 -51.65 5.40 20.98
CA ARG A 693 -51.15 6.33 22.00
C ARG A 693 -49.84 5.88 22.63
N ALA A 694 -49.69 4.59 22.94
CA ALA A 694 -48.44 4.07 23.49
C ALA A 694 -47.25 4.27 22.55
N LEU A 695 -47.46 4.12 21.24
CA LEU A 695 -46.42 4.42 20.24
C LEU A 695 -46.10 5.91 20.18
N GLU A 696 -47.12 6.78 20.16
CA GLU A 696 -46.93 8.24 20.17
C GLU A 696 -46.21 8.71 21.44
N ASP A 697 -46.64 8.24 22.61
CA ASP A 697 -46.02 8.57 23.91
C ASP A 697 -44.56 8.14 23.92
N TYR A 698 -44.26 6.92 23.45
CA TYR A 698 -42.88 6.41 23.38
C TYR A 698 -41.99 7.27 22.45
N VAL A 699 -42.51 7.67 21.29
CA VAL A 699 -41.77 8.51 20.33
C VAL A 699 -41.57 9.93 20.87
N MET A 700 -42.56 10.50 21.56
CA MET A 700 -42.49 11.82 22.20
C MET A 700 -41.50 11.84 23.37
N GLU A 701 -41.49 10.81 24.23
CA GLU A 701 -40.51 10.66 25.32
C GLU A 701 -39.07 10.59 24.77
N ASN A 702 -38.89 10.11 23.55
CA ASN A 702 -37.60 10.04 22.84
C ASN A 702 -37.35 11.25 21.90
N ARG A 703 -37.81 12.44 22.32
CA ARG A 703 -37.52 13.77 21.73
C ARG A 703 -38.19 14.09 20.40
N ALA A 704 -39.30 13.45 20.03
CA ALA A 704 -40.12 13.96 18.94
C ALA A 704 -40.95 15.17 19.40
N GLU A 705 -40.94 16.27 18.64
CA GLU A 705 -41.88 17.38 18.85
C GLU A 705 -43.04 17.26 17.85
N GLY A 706 -44.29 17.30 18.34
CA GLY A 706 -45.47 17.48 17.50
C GLY A 706 -45.87 16.26 16.65
N VAL A 707 -45.73 15.05 17.19
CA VAL A 707 -46.24 13.82 16.55
C VAL A 707 -47.75 13.97 16.26
N ALA A 708 -48.12 13.83 14.99
CA ALA A 708 -49.52 13.87 14.56
C ALA A 708 -50.22 12.54 14.84
N ASP A 709 -51.54 12.59 15.10
CA ASP A 709 -52.39 11.40 15.29
C ASP A 709 -52.12 10.37 14.18
N ILE A 710 -51.70 9.18 14.56
CA ILE A 710 -51.34 8.10 13.61
C ILE A 710 -52.57 7.36 13.03
N GLY A 711 -53.72 8.03 13.01
CA GLY A 711 -54.95 7.57 12.38
C GLY A 711 -55.95 6.91 13.32
N TYR A 712 -55.62 6.69 14.60
CA TYR A 712 -56.54 6.04 15.54
C TYR A 712 -57.75 6.95 15.86
N THR A 713 -57.59 8.28 15.86
CA THR A 713 -58.72 9.21 16.04
C THR A 713 -59.69 9.13 14.86
N LYS A 714 -59.17 9.03 13.63
CA LYS A 714 -60.00 8.84 12.43
C LYS A 714 -60.72 7.49 12.44
N MET A 715 -60.05 6.44 12.91
CA MET A 715 -60.66 5.10 13.07
C MET A 715 -61.79 5.13 14.10
N GLU A 716 -61.56 5.78 15.24
CA GLU A 716 -62.57 5.96 16.29
C GLU A 716 -63.81 6.71 15.77
N GLN A 717 -63.61 7.76 14.97
CA GLN A 717 -64.72 8.49 14.33
C GLN A 717 -65.52 7.62 13.35
N ARG A 718 -64.85 6.81 12.51
CA ARG A 718 -65.53 5.89 11.57
C ARG A 718 -66.36 4.85 12.32
N TYR A 719 -65.83 4.26 13.38
CA TYR A 719 -66.55 3.31 14.22
C TYR A 719 -67.78 3.96 14.87
N ASN A 720 -67.62 5.13 15.50
CA ASN A 720 -68.72 5.84 16.15
C ASN A 720 -69.84 6.21 15.16
N THR A 721 -69.47 6.57 13.92
CA THR A 721 -70.44 6.87 12.85
C THR A 721 -71.23 5.63 12.44
N LEU A 722 -70.58 4.47 12.28
CA LEU A 722 -71.24 3.21 11.97
C LEU A 722 -72.17 2.78 13.11
N GLN A 723 -71.71 2.91 14.37
CA GLN A 723 -72.54 2.59 15.53
C GLN A 723 -73.79 3.49 15.57
N TYR A 724 -73.63 4.80 15.35
CA TYR A 724 -74.76 5.72 15.31
C TYR A 724 -75.75 5.45 14.17
N ASN A 725 -75.26 5.06 12.99
CA ASN A 725 -76.12 4.77 11.84
C ASN A 725 -76.83 3.40 11.92
N SER A 726 -76.39 2.52 12.82
CA SER A 726 -76.98 1.18 13.01
C SER A 726 -78.02 1.14 14.13
N GLU A 727 -77.94 2.05 15.11
CA GLU A 727 -78.95 2.33 16.14
C GLU A 727 -80.17 3.08 15.57
#